data_AF-A0A7V3VWP9-F1
#
_entry.id   AF-A0A7V3VWP9-F1
#
_cell.length_a   1.000
_cell.length_b   1.000
_cell.length_c   1.000
_cell.angle_alpha   90.00
_cell.angle_beta   90.00
_cell.angle_gamma   90.00
#
_symmetry.space_group_name_H-M   'P 1'
#
loop_
_entity.id
_entity.type
_entity.pdbx_description
1 polymer ?
#
loop_
_entity_poly.entity_id
_entity_poly.type
_entity_poly.pdbx_seq_one_letter_code
_entity_poly.pdbx_strand_id
1 'polypeptide(L)'
;MTTRVTLGLLIDWIATPYHMSILQGVLDSVRRNNVNIISFVAGRLEATLEWEKCRNVLFDFPSRNKIDALLILAPTIANIVGMDQFSNFVKRYKEFPIVTIGEKVLSYPCILIDNKIGMRNLVSHLIEKHGYERLAFVTGPEKNREAKERFEAYKEVLEEFKIPLDKKLIVQGNFHTTSGRKAVIILMDERKVKFDAIVSSNDTMAVGIIEELQKRRIRVPEDIPVVGFDDIECSQYLRLTTVRQPLYQYGEIAVEILLKKIRGEEVPSSTYIQTNLVIRNSCGCFSHTQEMSVLAYKSLSSFGEFFTYIVMRSRESIILEVMEKKRKTLDEKLLLGWTSQILDALVEEVSGKVPYSFIYTIDKILFSNLFTEIDLYFVEDILHTIQKHLFSFPMDEELKKYLETIFAQAEDQIYNTARRREAFQKTFFMFTLEDINDVGERLITSLDINDELKVIYRELPGMGIKNCFLSIYENPEKPLLLSRLILAFREGKLLYMDKNGIKFNTIDLVPQKMLNEKKQYCLIVNSLFQGYEQIGFVIFSVDSTIDFRSFEFLRHKISVALKGSMLIEEIRKQAENLKKEVKARTAELTATNLKLKKEIEGKKKIEKRLKKVLEELRKTNERLHRQTIQDEMTGLYNRRGFILLSEQHYKYAKRAKKNFLLIFCDMDELKKINDQFGHKEGDFALKKTASLLKHSFRDVDIIGRLGGDEFTVLVMDGNINEKDFYKSRISEQFERFNARFKKPYKLSISIGFAFFDGQNPKTMDALFSDADKELYIEKADKHNRA
;
A
#
# COMPACT_ATOMS: atom_id res chain seq x y z
N MET A 1 -26.45 -19.19 45.21
CA MET A 1 -26.99 -19.15 43.84
C MET A 1 -25.88 -19.61 42.92
N THR A 2 -25.98 -20.80 42.35
CA THR A 2 -24.99 -21.32 41.40
C THR A 2 -25.03 -20.46 40.13
N THR A 3 -23.88 -19.89 39.76
CA THR A 3 -23.69 -19.16 38.51
C THR A 3 -24.04 -20.07 37.32
N ARG A 4 -24.73 -19.52 36.31
CA ARG A 4 -25.09 -20.28 35.10
C ARG A 4 -23.80 -20.72 34.39
N VAL A 5 -23.73 -21.99 34.00
CA VAL A 5 -22.61 -22.54 33.23
C VAL A 5 -22.42 -21.74 31.94
N THR A 6 -21.17 -21.45 31.58
CA THR A 6 -20.78 -20.73 30.37
C THR A 6 -19.78 -21.54 29.57
N LEU A 7 -20.12 -21.91 28.35
CA LEU A 7 -19.26 -22.68 27.45
C LEU A 7 -18.48 -21.72 26.52
N GLY A 8 -17.22 -22.03 26.27
CA GLY A 8 -16.47 -21.45 25.16
C GLY A 8 -16.60 -22.35 23.92
N LEU A 9 -16.71 -21.75 22.74
CA LEU A 9 -16.58 -22.44 21.45
C LEU A 9 -15.45 -21.79 20.65
N LEU A 10 -14.41 -22.57 20.30
CA LEU A 10 -13.42 -22.16 19.32
C LEU A 10 -13.86 -22.59 17.93
N ILE A 11 -13.94 -21.63 17.02
CA ILE A 11 -14.28 -21.80 15.60
C ILE A 11 -13.48 -20.78 14.77
N ASP A 12 -13.21 -21.03 13.50
CA ASP A 12 -12.51 -20.10 12.60
C ASP A 12 -13.48 -19.14 11.88
N TRP A 13 -14.53 -19.68 11.26
CA TRP A 13 -15.45 -18.93 10.41
C TRP A 13 -16.90 -19.32 10.72
N ILE A 14 -17.86 -18.47 10.37
CA ILE A 14 -19.30 -18.69 10.67
C ILE A 14 -20.20 -18.44 9.46
N ALA A 15 -19.69 -18.67 8.25
CA ALA A 15 -20.34 -18.29 7.01
C ALA A 15 -20.61 -19.44 6.03
N THR A 16 -20.10 -20.64 6.29
CA THR A 16 -20.34 -21.78 5.39
C THR A 16 -21.45 -22.67 5.96
N PRO A 17 -22.23 -23.36 5.10
CA PRO A 17 -23.30 -24.27 5.55
C PRO A 17 -22.85 -25.29 6.60
N TYR A 18 -21.62 -25.80 6.46
CA TYR A 18 -21.01 -26.72 7.42
C TYR A 18 -20.94 -26.14 8.84
N HIS A 19 -20.39 -24.92 8.99
CA HIS A 19 -20.30 -24.24 10.30
C HIS A 19 -21.68 -23.98 10.87
N MET A 20 -22.61 -23.52 10.02
CA MET A 20 -23.96 -23.13 10.40
C MET A 20 -24.74 -24.31 10.98
N SER A 21 -24.70 -25.47 10.34
CA SER A 21 -25.42 -26.66 10.82
C SER A 21 -24.92 -27.11 12.20
N ILE A 22 -23.61 -27.12 12.42
CA ILE A 22 -23.02 -27.49 13.72
C ILE A 22 -23.38 -26.45 14.77
N LEU A 23 -23.16 -25.16 14.47
CA LEU A 23 -23.40 -24.07 15.40
C LEU A 23 -24.88 -23.99 15.80
N GLN A 24 -25.80 -24.24 14.88
CA GLN A 24 -27.23 -24.32 15.19
C GLN A 24 -27.53 -25.44 16.20
N GLY A 25 -26.95 -26.63 16.03
CA GLY A 25 -27.06 -27.74 16.99
C GLY A 25 -26.50 -27.39 18.37
N VAL A 26 -25.34 -26.71 18.40
CA VAL A 26 -24.74 -26.19 19.64
C VAL A 26 -25.71 -25.21 20.33
N LEU A 27 -26.20 -24.21 19.60
CA LEU A 27 -27.04 -23.14 20.15
C LEU A 27 -28.37 -23.66 20.67
N ASP A 28 -29.01 -24.57 19.95
CA ASP A 28 -30.28 -25.15 20.39
C ASP A 28 -30.11 -26.07 21.60
N SER A 29 -28.99 -26.80 21.69
CA SER A 29 -28.65 -27.58 22.88
C SER A 29 -28.34 -26.68 24.09
N VAL A 30 -27.57 -25.61 23.88
CA VAL A 30 -27.27 -24.60 24.91
C VAL A 30 -28.55 -23.93 25.42
N ARG A 31 -29.47 -23.55 24.53
CA ARG A 31 -30.80 -23.00 24.85
C ARG A 31 -31.62 -23.97 25.70
N ARG A 32 -31.77 -25.22 25.25
CA ARG A 32 -32.50 -26.26 25.98
C ARG A 32 -31.95 -26.52 27.38
N ASN A 33 -30.63 -26.46 27.55
CA ASN A 33 -29.97 -26.69 28.84
C ASN A 33 -29.82 -25.43 29.71
N ASN A 34 -30.31 -24.26 29.28
CA ASN A 34 -30.17 -22.98 29.99
C ASN A 34 -28.70 -22.64 30.34
N VAL A 35 -27.81 -22.79 29.37
CA VAL A 35 -26.36 -22.57 29.47
C VAL A 35 -25.96 -21.31 28.68
N ASN A 36 -24.92 -20.57 29.08
CA ASN A 36 -24.39 -19.49 28.26
C ASN A 36 -23.36 -20.04 27.25
N ILE A 37 -23.17 -19.37 26.12
CA ILE A 37 -22.07 -19.69 25.20
C ILE A 37 -21.37 -18.44 24.67
N ILE A 38 -20.05 -18.53 24.53
CA ILE A 38 -19.20 -17.52 23.92
C ILE A 38 -18.42 -18.20 22.79
N SER A 39 -18.70 -17.81 21.55
CA SER A 39 -18.02 -18.31 20.35
C SER A 39 -16.90 -17.35 19.99
N PHE A 40 -15.67 -17.84 19.98
CA PHE A 40 -14.47 -17.11 19.59
C PHE A 40 -14.13 -17.46 18.15
N VAL A 41 -14.37 -16.51 17.23
CA VAL A 41 -14.24 -16.70 15.78
C VAL A 41 -12.83 -16.34 15.31
N ALA A 42 -11.89 -17.26 15.55
CA ALA A 42 -10.47 -17.13 15.28
C ALA A 42 -10.13 -17.41 13.80
N GLY A 43 -8.88 -17.69 13.45
CA GLY A 43 -8.48 -18.16 12.12
C GLY A 43 -8.05 -19.62 12.16
N ARG A 44 -7.52 -20.12 11.04
CA ARG A 44 -6.86 -21.43 11.01
C ARG A 44 -5.49 -21.39 11.69
N LEU A 45 -5.11 -22.51 12.28
CA LEU A 45 -3.75 -22.73 12.78
C LEU A 45 -2.78 -22.75 11.61
N GLU A 46 -1.64 -22.05 11.75
CA GLU A 46 -0.60 -21.95 10.71
C GLU A 46 -1.15 -21.46 9.35
N ALA A 47 -2.19 -20.62 9.37
CA ALA A 47 -2.74 -20.01 8.16
C ALA A 47 -1.63 -19.37 7.31
N THR A 48 -1.60 -19.66 6.00
CA THR A 48 -0.61 -19.09 5.08
C THR A 48 -0.87 -17.62 4.80
N LEU A 49 -2.14 -17.19 4.92
CA LEU A 49 -2.56 -15.81 4.73
C LEU A 49 -2.41 -15.06 6.05
N GLU A 50 -1.51 -14.07 6.06
CA GLU A 50 -1.20 -13.28 7.26
C GLU A 50 -2.42 -12.56 7.86
N TRP A 51 -3.35 -12.06 7.04
CA TRP A 51 -4.58 -11.42 7.54
C TRP A 51 -5.46 -12.39 8.34
N GLU A 52 -5.40 -13.68 8.04
CA GLU A 52 -6.15 -14.68 8.79
C GLU A 52 -5.53 -14.92 10.18
N LYS A 53 -4.20 -14.84 10.29
CA LYS A 53 -3.49 -14.92 11.57
C LYS A 53 -3.89 -13.80 12.52
N CYS A 54 -4.30 -12.63 12.03
CA CYS A 54 -4.81 -11.56 12.88
C CYS A 54 -6.03 -11.99 13.71
N ARG A 55 -6.82 -12.98 13.26
CA ARG A 55 -7.94 -13.52 14.04
C ARG A 55 -7.49 -14.36 15.23
N ASN A 56 -6.30 -14.93 15.17
CA ASN A 56 -5.79 -15.89 16.16
C ASN A 56 -5.48 -15.27 17.52
N VAL A 57 -5.56 -13.93 17.65
CA VAL A 57 -5.59 -13.25 18.96
C VAL A 57 -6.71 -13.78 19.86
N LEU A 58 -7.81 -14.23 19.27
CA LEU A 58 -8.95 -14.78 20.00
C LEU A 58 -8.69 -16.16 20.60
N PHE A 59 -7.62 -16.87 20.21
CA PHE A 59 -7.22 -18.10 20.89
C PHE A 59 -6.80 -17.86 22.35
N ASP A 60 -6.42 -16.63 22.70
CA ASP A 60 -5.99 -16.27 24.05
C ASP A 60 -7.11 -15.65 24.92
N PHE A 61 -8.34 -15.54 24.38
CA PHE A 61 -9.48 -14.98 25.10
C PHE A 61 -10.18 -15.97 26.06
N PRO A 62 -10.26 -17.28 25.78
CA PRO A 62 -10.80 -18.26 26.72
C PRO A 62 -10.11 -18.19 28.09
N SER A 63 -10.87 -17.89 29.15
CA SER A 63 -10.35 -17.73 30.52
C SER A 63 -11.28 -18.40 31.53
N ARG A 64 -10.72 -19.00 32.60
CA ARG A 64 -11.49 -19.65 33.68
C ARG A 64 -12.44 -18.73 34.42
N ASN A 65 -12.22 -17.42 34.34
CA ASN A 65 -13.13 -16.45 34.94
C ASN A 65 -14.38 -16.21 34.08
N LYS A 66 -14.41 -16.68 32.83
CA LYS A 66 -15.46 -16.42 31.84
C LYS A 66 -16.14 -17.66 31.29
N ILE A 67 -15.42 -18.78 31.20
CA ILE A 67 -15.96 -20.03 30.70
C ILE A 67 -15.61 -21.17 31.65
N ASP A 68 -16.53 -22.13 31.75
CA ASP A 68 -16.41 -23.33 32.57
C ASP A 68 -15.85 -24.51 31.78
N ALA A 69 -16.05 -24.54 30.46
CA ALA A 69 -15.59 -25.60 29.57
C ALA A 69 -15.44 -25.11 28.13
N LEU A 70 -14.72 -25.87 27.31
CA LEU A 70 -14.34 -25.48 25.95
C LEU A 70 -14.73 -26.55 24.92
N LEU A 71 -15.48 -26.15 23.90
CA LEU A 71 -15.73 -26.93 22.69
C LEU A 71 -14.80 -26.43 21.57
N ILE A 72 -14.13 -27.35 20.87
CA ILE A 72 -13.23 -27.00 19.76
C ILE A 72 -13.70 -27.68 18.48
N LEU A 73 -14.08 -26.89 17.47
CA LEU A 73 -14.42 -27.38 16.14
C LEU A 73 -13.13 -27.57 15.32
N ALA A 74 -12.53 -28.75 15.40
CA ALA A 74 -11.19 -28.98 14.87
C ALA A 74 -11.10 -28.99 13.32
N PRO A 75 -12.06 -29.56 12.54
CA PRO A 75 -12.00 -29.56 11.08
C PRO A 75 -11.85 -28.19 10.45
N THR A 76 -12.28 -27.15 11.15
CA THR A 76 -12.30 -25.80 10.60
C THR A 76 -11.04 -25.04 11.02
N ILE A 77 -10.62 -25.16 12.28
CA ILE A 77 -9.39 -24.55 12.81
C ILE A 77 -8.10 -25.25 12.33
N ALA A 78 -8.12 -26.57 12.19
CA ALA A 78 -6.93 -27.42 12.05
C ALA A 78 -6.78 -28.09 10.67
N ASN A 79 -7.55 -27.68 9.66
CA ASN A 79 -7.55 -28.32 8.33
C ASN A 79 -6.19 -28.34 7.58
N ILE A 80 -5.23 -27.49 7.96
CA ILE A 80 -3.90 -27.41 7.31
C ILE A 80 -2.74 -27.83 8.23
N VAL A 81 -3.02 -28.26 9.46
CA VAL A 81 -2.02 -28.71 10.43
C VAL A 81 -2.16 -30.21 10.69
N GLY A 82 -1.09 -30.83 11.20
CA GLY A 82 -1.11 -32.24 11.60
C GLY A 82 -1.65 -32.45 13.01
N MET A 83 -1.91 -33.72 13.36
CA MET A 83 -2.43 -34.15 14.66
C MET A 83 -1.56 -33.69 15.84
N ASP A 84 -0.22 -33.72 15.70
CA ASP A 84 0.70 -33.30 16.76
C ASP A 84 0.63 -31.79 17.04
N GLN A 85 0.56 -30.99 15.97
CA GLN A 85 0.43 -29.52 16.06
C GLN A 85 -0.91 -29.15 16.71
N PHE A 86 -2.00 -29.77 16.27
CA PHE A 86 -3.32 -29.56 16.88
C PHE A 86 -3.35 -30.01 18.35
N SER A 87 -2.79 -31.18 18.67
CA SER A 87 -2.71 -31.67 20.06
C SER A 87 -1.91 -30.71 20.95
N ASN A 88 -0.81 -30.13 20.45
CA ASN A 88 -0.04 -29.12 21.17
C ASN A 88 -0.80 -27.81 21.37
N PHE A 89 -1.59 -27.39 20.38
CA PHE A 89 -2.48 -26.25 20.51
C PHE A 89 -3.53 -26.47 21.62
N VAL A 90 -4.19 -27.63 21.63
CA VAL A 90 -5.22 -27.96 22.63
C VAL A 90 -4.66 -28.01 24.06
N LYS A 91 -3.39 -28.41 24.24
CA LYS A 91 -2.72 -28.42 25.57
C LYS A 91 -2.70 -27.04 26.26
N ARG A 92 -2.80 -25.93 25.52
CA ARG A 92 -2.92 -24.57 26.08
C ARG A 92 -4.15 -24.43 26.98
N TYR A 93 -5.18 -25.23 26.72
CA TYR A 93 -6.47 -25.21 27.42
C TYR A 93 -6.61 -26.37 28.42
N LYS A 94 -5.52 -27.01 28.85
CA LYS A 94 -5.53 -28.18 29.77
C LYS A 94 -6.30 -27.97 31.08
N GLU A 95 -6.55 -26.71 31.43
CA GLU A 95 -7.30 -26.32 32.61
C GLU A 95 -8.82 -26.41 32.41
N PHE A 96 -9.33 -26.61 31.20
CA PHE A 96 -10.75 -26.72 30.93
C PHE A 96 -11.15 -28.19 30.72
N PRO A 97 -12.40 -28.57 31.07
CA PRO A 97 -13.07 -29.67 30.40
C PRO A 97 -13.17 -29.34 28.90
N ILE A 98 -12.60 -30.21 28.05
CA ILE A 98 -12.61 -30.03 26.59
C ILE A 98 -13.36 -31.19 25.92
N VAL A 99 -14.13 -30.84 24.88
CA VAL A 99 -14.62 -31.75 23.85
C VAL A 99 -14.14 -31.25 22.50
N THR A 100 -13.62 -32.13 21.65
CA THR A 100 -13.27 -31.81 20.27
C THR A 100 -14.27 -32.42 19.30
N ILE A 101 -14.55 -31.72 18.20
CA ILE A 101 -15.29 -32.27 17.06
C ILE A 101 -14.28 -32.52 15.93
N GLY A 102 -14.37 -33.67 15.26
CA GLY A 102 -13.66 -34.04 14.03
C GLY A 102 -12.20 -34.49 14.18
N GLU A 103 -11.46 -33.99 15.18
CA GLU A 103 -10.06 -34.38 15.41
C GLU A 103 -9.83 -34.93 16.81
N LYS A 104 -9.21 -36.12 16.89
CA LYS A 104 -8.98 -36.82 18.14
C LYS A 104 -7.78 -36.26 18.89
N VAL A 105 -7.95 -35.99 20.18
CA VAL A 105 -6.86 -35.70 21.11
C VAL A 105 -6.97 -36.70 22.25
N LEU A 106 -5.94 -37.51 22.48
CA LEU A 106 -5.97 -38.69 23.37
C LEU A 106 -6.56 -38.41 24.77
N SER A 107 -6.36 -37.21 25.31
CA SER A 107 -6.82 -36.82 26.65
C SER A 107 -8.26 -36.27 26.71
N TYR A 108 -8.96 -36.13 25.58
CA TYR A 108 -10.26 -35.47 25.51
C TYR A 108 -11.29 -36.27 24.69
N PRO A 109 -12.57 -36.31 25.13
CA PRO A 109 -13.67 -36.84 24.34
C PRO A 109 -13.74 -36.16 22.97
N CYS A 110 -13.99 -36.97 21.95
CA CYS A 110 -14.06 -36.52 20.58
C CYS A 110 -15.32 -37.03 19.88
N ILE A 111 -15.96 -36.17 19.10
CA ILE A 111 -17.06 -36.55 18.21
C ILE A 111 -16.52 -36.69 16.79
N LEU A 112 -16.79 -37.83 16.16
CA LEU A 112 -16.28 -38.20 14.86
C LEU A 112 -17.42 -38.64 13.94
N ILE A 113 -17.28 -38.38 12.64
CA ILE A 113 -18.12 -39.00 11.61
C ILE A 113 -17.51 -40.31 11.18
N ASP A 114 -18.37 -41.24 10.79
CA ASP A 114 -17.94 -42.40 10.05
C ASP A 114 -17.73 -42.08 8.56
N ASN A 115 -16.64 -41.35 8.26
CA ASN A 115 -16.24 -41.03 6.89
C ASN A 115 -16.14 -42.26 6.00
N LYS A 116 -15.67 -43.37 6.57
CA LYS A 116 -15.37 -44.60 5.84
C LYS A 116 -16.64 -45.28 5.36
N ILE A 117 -17.62 -45.50 6.25
CA ILE A 117 -18.90 -46.12 5.87
C ILE A 117 -19.60 -45.29 4.80
N GLY A 118 -19.66 -43.97 4.98
CA GLY A 118 -20.29 -43.07 4.01
C GLY A 118 -19.67 -43.17 2.61
N MET A 119 -18.34 -43.06 2.54
CA MET A 119 -17.63 -43.12 1.27
C MET A 119 -17.65 -44.51 0.66
N ARG A 120 -17.56 -45.57 1.48
CA ARG A 120 -17.70 -46.96 1.04
C ARG A 120 -19.04 -47.19 0.36
N ASN A 121 -20.14 -46.77 0.99
CA ASN A 121 -21.48 -46.89 0.42
C ASN A 121 -21.62 -46.11 -0.89
N LEU A 122 -21.06 -44.91 -0.97
CA LEU A 122 -21.10 -44.08 -2.16
C LEU A 122 -20.32 -44.68 -3.34
N VAL A 123 -19.09 -45.11 -3.12
CA VAL A 123 -18.23 -45.68 -4.17
C VAL A 123 -18.75 -47.06 -4.60
N SER A 124 -19.19 -47.89 -3.66
CA SER A 124 -19.80 -49.19 -3.98
C SER A 124 -21.07 -49.00 -4.81
N HIS A 125 -21.90 -47.99 -4.51
CA HIS A 125 -23.06 -47.66 -5.34
C HIS A 125 -22.69 -47.36 -6.79
N LEU A 126 -21.62 -46.59 -7.04
CA LEU A 126 -21.15 -46.27 -8.39
C LEU A 126 -20.69 -47.53 -9.15
N ILE A 127 -20.02 -48.45 -8.48
CA ILE A 127 -19.51 -49.68 -9.10
C ILE A 127 -20.64 -50.69 -9.30
N GLU A 128 -21.41 -51.00 -8.26
CA GLU A 128 -22.43 -52.05 -8.28
C GLU A 128 -23.68 -51.69 -9.09
N LYS A 129 -24.14 -50.43 -9.02
CA LYS A 129 -25.39 -50.01 -9.68
C LYS A 129 -25.17 -49.47 -11.09
N HIS A 130 -24.03 -48.81 -11.33
CA HIS A 130 -23.76 -48.17 -12.62
C HIS A 130 -22.64 -48.83 -13.42
N GLY A 131 -21.87 -49.75 -12.81
CA GLY A 131 -20.80 -50.46 -13.51
C GLY A 131 -19.58 -49.59 -13.82
N TYR A 132 -19.38 -48.48 -13.12
CA TYR A 132 -18.24 -47.59 -13.36
C TYR A 132 -16.95 -48.19 -12.79
N GLU A 133 -15.88 -48.19 -13.58
CA GLU A 133 -14.58 -48.78 -13.19
C GLU A 133 -13.47 -47.73 -13.11
N ARG A 134 -13.56 -46.62 -13.85
CA ARG A 134 -12.56 -45.55 -13.87
C ARG A 134 -13.06 -44.33 -13.10
N LEU A 135 -13.09 -44.44 -11.78
CA LEU A 135 -13.57 -43.36 -10.91
C LEU A 135 -12.46 -42.34 -10.63
N ALA A 136 -12.60 -41.09 -11.08
CA ALA A 136 -11.72 -40.01 -10.64
C ALA A 136 -12.06 -39.59 -9.21
N PHE A 137 -11.04 -39.25 -8.40
CA PHE A 137 -11.24 -38.84 -7.01
C PHE A 137 -10.58 -37.50 -6.74
N VAL A 138 -11.37 -36.54 -6.25
CA VAL A 138 -10.90 -35.22 -5.82
C VAL A 138 -10.83 -35.18 -4.29
N THR A 139 -9.61 -35.25 -3.75
CA THR A 139 -9.36 -35.30 -2.30
C THR A 139 -9.63 -33.94 -1.62
N GLY A 140 -9.69 -33.91 -0.30
CA GLY A 140 -9.54 -32.68 0.51
C GLY A 140 -8.09 -32.40 0.88
N PRO A 141 -7.81 -31.34 1.68
CA PRO A 141 -6.44 -30.94 2.07
C PRO A 141 -5.57 -32.10 2.57
N GLU A 142 -4.31 -32.17 2.13
CA GLU A 142 -3.42 -33.31 2.37
C GLU A 142 -3.24 -33.67 3.85
N LYS A 143 -3.25 -32.68 4.75
CA LYS A 143 -3.07 -32.90 6.20
C LYS A 143 -4.38 -33.19 6.94
N ASN A 144 -5.53 -32.97 6.31
CA ASN A 144 -6.84 -33.13 6.94
C ASN A 144 -7.19 -34.62 7.10
N ARG A 145 -7.60 -35.01 8.31
CA ARG A 145 -7.92 -36.41 8.63
C ARG A 145 -9.16 -36.93 7.90
N GLU A 146 -10.24 -36.17 7.82
CA GLU A 146 -11.46 -36.58 7.14
C GLU A 146 -11.20 -36.84 5.64
N ALA A 147 -10.42 -35.96 5.00
CA ALA A 147 -9.99 -36.14 3.61
C ALA A 147 -9.21 -37.45 3.41
N LYS A 148 -8.30 -37.79 4.34
CA LYS A 148 -7.55 -39.05 4.31
C LYS A 148 -8.45 -40.25 4.50
N GLU A 149 -9.38 -40.20 5.46
CA GLU A 149 -10.31 -41.32 5.72
C GLU A 149 -11.24 -41.59 4.55
N ARG A 150 -11.76 -40.54 3.90
CA ARG A 150 -12.57 -40.65 2.68
C ARG A 150 -11.74 -41.24 1.53
N PHE A 151 -10.51 -40.78 1.33
CA PHE A 151 -9.64 -41.33 0.29
C PHE A 151 -9.23 -42.78 0.58
N GLU A 152 -9.01 -43.14 1.85
CA GLU A 152 -8.72 -44.52 2.24
C GLU A 152 -9.89 -45.44 1.93
N ALA A 153 -11.11 -45.05 2.31
CA ALA A 153 -12.31 -45.83 1.99
C ALA A 153 -12.49 -46.01 0.47
N TYR A 154 -12.23 -44.98 -0.33
CA TYR A 154 -12.23 -45.11 -1.79
C TYR A 154 -11.23 -46.17 -2.27
N LYS A 155 -9.99 -46.18 -1.76
CA LYS A 155 -8.99 -47.21 -2.11
C LYS A 155 -9.42 -48.62 -1.68
N GLU A 156 -9.91 -48.76 -0.44
CA GLU A 156 -10.40 -50.02 0.10
C GLU A 156 -11.52 -50.61 -0.77
N VAL A 157 -12.46 -49.78 -1.24
CA VAL A 157 -13.52 -50.23 -2.15
C VAL A 157 -12.97 -50.63 -3.52
N LEU A 158 -12.06 -49.85 -4.12
CA LEU A 158 -11.46 -50.25 -5.39
C LEU A 158 -10.74 -51.61 -5.30
N GLU A 159 -10.03 -51.84 -4.20
CA GLU A 159 -9.36 -53.12 -3.95
C GLU A 159 -10.35 -54.28 -3.81
N GLU A 160 -11.45 -54.09 -3.08
CA GLU A 160 -12.53 -55.07 -2.91
C GLU A 160 -13.17 -55.48 -4.24
N PHE A 161 -13.41 -54.51 -5.13
CA PHE A 161 -13.94 -54.73 -6.47
C PHE A 161 -12.86 -55.06 -7.52
N LYS A 162 -11.60 -55.24 -7.11
CA LYS A 162 -10.45 -55.56 -7.97
C LYS A 162 -10.20 -54.54 -9.10
N ILE A 163 -10.53 -53.28 -8.86
CA ILE A 163 -10.27 -52.15 -9.75
C ILE A 163 -8.89 -51.55 -9.39
N PRO A 164 -7.95 -51.43 -10.35
CA PRO A 164 -6.62 -50.88 -10.05
C PRO A 164 -6.67 -49.37 -9.79
N LEU A 165 -5.98 -48.93 -8.74
CA LEU A 165 -5.84 -47.52 -8.41
C LEU A 165 -4.96 -46.78 -9.44
N ASP A 166 -5.56 -45.98 -10.31
CA ASP A 166 -4.84 -45.10 -11.24
C ASP A 166 -4.51 -43.76 -10.58
N LYS A 167 -3.25 -43.54 -10.22
CA LYS A 167 -2.78 -42.29 -9.60
C LYS A 167 -3.06 -41.04 -10.45
N LYS A 168 -3.21 -41.17 -11.78
CA LYS A 168 -3.53 -40.04 -12.65
C LYS A 168 -4.97 -39.54 -12.48
N LEU A 169 -5.87 -40.38 -11.94
CA LEU A 169 -7.26 -40.06 -11.63
C LEU A 169 -7.44 -39.35 -10.28
N ILE A 170 -6.38 -39.23 -9.49
CA ILE A 170 -6.42 -38.62 -8.16
C ILE A 170 -5.95 -37.17 -8.24
N VAL A 171 -6.80 -36.24 -7.81
CA VAL A 171 -6.48 -34.80 -7.77
C VAL A 171 -6.62 -34.26 -6.36
N GLN A 172 -5.63 -33.47 -5.96
CA GLN A 172 -5.60 -32.81 -4.66
C GLN A 172 -6.53 -31.59 -4.65
N GLY A 173 -7.55 -31.60 -3.78
CA GLY A 173 -8.45 -30.47 -3.55
C GLY A 173 -8.19 -29.76 -2.21
N ASN A 174 -8.99 -28.73 -1.93
CA ASN A 174 -8.89 -27.94 -0.68
C ASN A 174 -10.25 -27.65 -0.03
N PHE A 175 -11.29 -28.42 -0.36
CA PHE A 175 -12.68 -28.24 0.07
C PHE A 175 -13.40 -26.99 -0.46
N HIS A 176 -12.76 -26.16 -1.29
CA HIS A 176 -13.40 -25.01 -1.93
C HIS A 176 -13.78 -25.27 -3.39
N THR A 177 -14.81 -24.58 -3.88
CA THR A 177 -15.33 -24.63 -5.26
C THR A 177 -14.22 -24.44 -6.30
N THR A 178 -13.28 -23.54 -6.04
CA THR A 178 -12.15 -23.25 -6.94
C THR A 178 -11.25 -24.47 -7.17
N SER A 179 -11.01 -25.29 -6.15
CA SER A 179 -10.24 -26.52 -6.30
C SER A 179 -11.01 -27.61 -7.07
N GLY A 180 -12.34 -27.65 -6.93
CA GLY A 180 -13.21 -28.50 -7.74
C GLY A 180 -13.12 -28.17 -9.23
N ARG A 181 -13.21 -26.88 -9.60
CA ARG A 181 -13.02 -26.44 -10.99
C ARG A 181 -11.62 -26.83 -11.52
N LYS A 182 -10.59 -26.56 -10.72
CA LYS A 182 -9.20 -26.90 -11.07
C LYS A 182 -9.03 -28.41 -11.31
N ALA A 183 -9.76 -29.26 -10.59
CA ALA A 183 -9.67 -30.70 -10.80
C ALA A 183 -10.14 -31.13 -12.20
N VAL A 184 -11.19 -30.51 -12.75
CA VAL A 184 -11.63 -30.77 -14.13
C VAL A 184 -10.55 -30.37 -15.13
N ILE A 185 -9.93 -29.20 -14.95
CA ILE A 185 -8.82 -28.72 -15.80
C ILE A 185 -7.64 -29.71 -15.75
N ILE A 186 -7.25 -30.16 -14.56
CA ILE A 186 -6.14 -31.11 -14.39
C ILE A 186 -6.46 -32.45 -15.06
N LEU A 187 -7.64 -33.01 -14.85
CA LEU A 187 -8.02 -34.31 -15.39
C LEU A 187 -8.17 -34.29 -16.92
N MET A 188 -8.85 -33.27 -17.45
CA MET A 188 -9.22 -33.22 -18.88
C MET A 188 -8.19 -32.50 -19.75
N ASP A 189 -7.62 -31.40 -19.28
CA ASP A 189 -6.79 -30.51 -20.12
C ASP A 189 -5.29 -30.82 -19.94
N GLU A 190 -4.82 -30.94 -18.70
CA GLU A 190 -3.40 -31.19 -18.39
C GLU A 190 -3.03 -32.67 -18.57
N ARG A 191 -3.78 -33.57 -17.92
CA ARG A 191 -3.48 -35.02 -17.91
C ARG A 191 -4.14 -35.79 -19.04
N LYS A 192 -5.24 -35.24 -19.60
CA LYS A 192 -6.02 -35.84 -20.69
C LYS A 192 -6.40 -37.30 -20.41
N VAL A 193 -6.80 -37.59 -19.18
CA VAL A 193 -7.19 -38.94 -18.73
C VAL A 193 -8.68 -39.19 -18.94
N LYS A 194 -9.04 -40.42 -19.30
CA LYS A 194 -10.43 -40.87 -19.36
C LYS A 194 -10.87 -41.40 -17.99
N PHE A 195 -12.10 -41.09 -17.60
CA PHE A 195 -12.75 -41.54 -16.38
C PHE A 195 -14.27 -41.60 -16.60
N ASP A 196 -14.93 -42.46 -15.84
CA ASP A 196 -16.36 -42.75 -16.00
C ASP A 196 -17.21 -41.88 -15.07
N ALA A 197 -16.68 -41.47 -13.92
CA ALA A 197 -17.34 -40.59 -12.97
C ALA A 197 -16.31 -39.83 -12.11
N ILE A 198 -16.73 -38.74 -11.47
CA ILE A 198 -15.92 -37.98 -10.52
C ILE A 198 -16.53 -38.08 -9.11
N VAL A 199 -15.75 -38.63 -8.18
CA VAL A 199 -16.03 -38.68 -6.75
C VAL A 199 -15.34 -37.50 -6.07
N SER A 200 -16.12 -36.57 -5.53
CA SER A 200 -15.59 -35.44 -4.78
C SER A 200 -15.60 -35.71 -3.28
N SER A 201 -14.51 -35.40 -2.59
CA SER A 201 -14.40 -35.56 -1.14
C SER A 201 -15.32 -34.61 -0.36
N ASN A 202 -15.91 -33.59 -0.98
CA ASN A 202 -17.01 -32.81 -0.43
C ASN A 202 -17.93 -32.18 -1.51
N ASP A 203 -19.09 -31.70 -1.09
CA ASP A 203 -20.12 -31.13 -1.98
C ASP A 203 -19.69 -29.78 -2.55
N THR A 204 -18.94 -28.98 -1.79
CA THR A 204 -18.48 -27.66 -2.26
C THR A 204 -17.54 -27.78 -3.46
N MET A 205 -16.64 -28.77 -3.47
CA MET A 205 -15.84 -29.10 -4.65
C MET A 205 -16.68 -29.73 -5.76
N ALA A 206 -17.68 -30.57 -5.43
CA ALA A 206 -18.59 -31.16 -6.42
C ALA A 206 -19.36 -30.08 -7.20
N VAL A 207 -19.83 -29.03 -6.52
CA VAL A 207 -20.44 -27.85 -7.17
C VAL A 207 -19.46 -27.22 -8.16
N GLY A 208 -18.21 -27.01 -7.76
CA GLY A 208 -17.18 -26.45 -8.65
C GLY A 208 -16.85 -27.35 -9.84
N ILE A 209 -16.88 -28.68 -9.66
CA ILE A 209 -16.71 -29.66 -10.73
C ILE A 209 -17.87 -29.55 -11.73
N ILE A 210 -19.12 -29.56 -11.26
CA ILE A 210 -20.32 -29.45 -12.10
C ILE A 210 -20.30 -28.13 -12.89
N GLU A 211 -19.99 -27.01 -12.23
CA GLU A 211 -19.89 -25.69 -12.86
C GLU A 211 -18.88 -25.70 -14.03
N GLU A 212 -17.73 -26.32 -13.85
CA GLU A 212 -16.64 -26.34 -14.82
C GLU A 212 -16.89 -27.33 -15.99
N LEU A 213 -17.57 -28.45 -15.71
CA LEU A 213 -18.06 -29.38 -16.74
C LEU A 213 -19.13 -28.73 -17.61
N GLN A 214 -20.10 -28.03 -17.01
CA GLN A 214 -21.16 -27.35 -17.74
C GLN A 214 -20.64 -26.22 -18.65
N LYS A 215 -19.61 -25.47 -18.21
CA LYS A 215 -18.91 -24.50 -19.09
C LYS A 215 -18.34 -25.14 -20.35
N ARG A 216 -17.94 -26.41 -20.28
CA ARG A 216 -17.48 -27.23 -21.41
C ARG A 216 -18.61 -27.92 -22.16
N ARG A 217 -19.88 -27.65 -21.79
CA ARG A 217 -21.08 -28.30 -22.32
C ARG A 217 -21.09 -29.82 -22.08
N ILE A 218 -20.42 -30.27 -21.02
CA ILE A 218 -20.45 -31.66 -20.55
C ILE A 218 -21.59 -31.77 -19.54
N ARG A 219 -22.47 -32.73 -19.74
CA ARG A 219 -23.68 -32.93 -18.93
C ARG A 219 -23.39 -33.84 -17.75
N VAL A 220 -24.04 -33.53 -16.64
CA VAL A 220 -24.05 -34.35 -15.43
C VAL A 220 -25.52 -34.75 -15.22
N PRO A 221 -25.87 -36.02 -15.05
CA PRO A 221 -24.99 -37.20 -15.01
C PRO A 221 -24.61 -37.79 -16.38
N GLU A 222 -25.21 -37.38 -17.50
CA GLU A 222 -25.23 -38.18 -18.73
C GLU A 222 -23.88 -38.41 -19.40
N ASP A 223 -22.99 -37.42 -19.34
CA ASP A 223 -21.65 -37.54 -19.91
C ASP A 223 -20.64 -37.92 -18.82
N ILE A 224 -20.70 -37.24 -17.67
CA ILE A 224 -19.84 -37.48 -16.52
C ILE A 224 -20.65 -37.34 -15.23
N PRO A 225 -21.02 -38.44 -14.56
CA PRO A 225 -21.59 -38.42 -13.22
C PRO A 225 -20.65 -37.76 -12.20
N VAL A 226 -21.23 -37.00 -11.28
CA VAL A 226 -20.50 -36.33 -10.20
C VAL A 226 -21.20 -36.62 -8.89
N VAL A 227 -20.45 -37.05 -7.90
CA VAL A 227 -20.95 -37.28 -6.53
C VAL A 227 -20.14 -36.50 -5.52
N GLY A 228 -20.75 -36.21 -4.37
CA GLY A 228 -20.15 -35.43 -3.29
C GLY A 228 -20.20 -36.10 -1.93
N PHE A 229 -19.94 -35.29 -0.91
CA PHE A 229 -19.98 -35.64 0.51
C PHE A 229 -20.36 -34.38 1.29
N ASP A 230 -21.19 -34.48 2.34
CA ASP A 230 -21.65 -33.46 3.31
C ASP A 230 -23.18 -33.28 3.32
N ASP A 231 -23.84 -33.41 2.17
CA ASP A 231 -25.25 -33.02 1.92
C ASP A 231 -25.59 -31.58 2.31
N ILE A 232 -24.74 -30.63 1.88
CA ILE A 232 -25.00 -29.20 2.07
C ILE A 232 -26.30 -28.79 1.36
N GLU A 233 -26.89 -27.67 1.78
CA GLU A 233 -28.14 -27.15 1.21
C GLU A 233 -28.13 -27.07 -0.33
N CYS A 234 -26.99 -26.64 -0.90
CA CYS A 234 -26.79 -26.57 -2.35
C CYS A 234 -26.93 -27.92 -3.08
N SER A 235 -26.60 -29.04 -2.41
CA SER A 235 -26.69 -30.39 -2.96
C SER A 235 -28.12 -30.82 -3.24
N GLN A 236 -29.08 -30.30 -2.47
CA GLN A 236 -30.51 -30.55 -2.68
C GLN A 236 -31.01 -29.87 -3.97
N TYR A 237 -30.58 -28.63 -4.20
CA TYR A 237 -30.91 -27.88 -5.42
C TYR A 237 -30.29 -28.53 -6.65
N LEU A 238 -29.04 -29.00 -6.52
CA LEU A 238 -28.30 -29.66 -7.58
C LEU A 238 -28.69 -31.11 -7.82
N ARG A 239 -29.64 -31.67 -7.06
CA ARG A 239 -29.92 -33.11 -7.05
C ARG A 239 -28.61 -33.93 -7.00
N LEU A 240 -27.63 -33.44 -6.24
CA LEU A 240 -26.32 -34.06 -6.10
C LEU A 240 -26.45 -35.31 -5.22
N THR A 241 -26.05 -36.45 -5.76
CA THR A 241 -25.83 -37.67 -4.98
C THR A 241 -24.63 -37.46 -4.08
N THR A 242 -24.82 -37.65 -2.79
CA THR A 242 -23.86 -37.25 -1.77
C THR A 242 -24.01 -38.12 -0.52
N VAL A 243 -23.12 -37.93 0.45
CA VAL A 243 -23.21 -38.54 1.76
C VAL A 243 -23.63 -37.49 2.79
N ARG A 244 -24.80 -37.65 3.39
CA ARG A 244 -25.29 -36.78 4.44
C ARG A 244 -24.54 -37.02 5.74
N GLN A 245 -23.96 -35.93 6.24
CA GLN A 245 -23.50 -35.84 7.62
C GLN A 245 -24.59 -35.20 8.48
N PRO A 246 -24.99 -35.79 9.61
CA PRO A 246 -25.93 -35.15 10.53
C PRO A 246 -25.21 -34.09 11.38
N LEU A 247 -24.73 -33.02 10.73
CA LEU A 247 -23.92 -31.96 11.34
C LEU A 247 -24.63 -31.23 12.49
N TYR A 248 -25.96 -31.15 12.48
CA TYR A 248 -26.71 -30.62 13.62
C TYR A 248 -26.46 -31.45 14.90
N GLN A 249 -26.42 -32.78 14.78
CA GLN A 249 -26.20 -33.67 15.91
C GLN A 249 -24.78 -33.53 16.47
N TYR A 250 -23.80 -33.10 15.68
CA TYR A 250 -22.46 -32.80 16.19
C TYR A 250 -22.51 -31.78 17.33
N GLY A 251 -23.18 -30.66 17.08
CA GLY A 251 -23.29 -29.57 18.03
C GLY A 251 -24.09 -29.98 19.28
N GLU A 252 -25.18 -30.70 19.06
CA GLU A 252 -26.04 -31.18 20.15
C GLU A 252 -25.29 -32.13 21.10
N ILE A 253 -24.72 -33.20 20.56
CA ILE A 253 -23.99 -34.22 21.32
C ILE A 253 -22.74 -33.63 21.97
N ALA A 254 -22.07 -32.68 21.31
CA ALA A 254 -20.90 -32.01 21.85
C ALA A 254 -21.23 -31.28 23.15
N VAL A 255 -22.32 -30.50 23.15
CA VAL A 255 -22.77 -29.78 24.33
C VAL A 255 -23.18 -30.75 25.43
N GLU A 256 -23.90 -31.83 25.10
CA GLU A 256 -24.30 -32.84 26.09
C GLU A 256 -23.10 -33.51 26.76
N ILE A 257 -22.11 -33.97 25.99
CA ILE A 257 -20.88 -34.57 26.53
C ILE A 257 -20.12 -33.55 27.39
N LEU A 258 -20.04 -32.29 26.95
CA LEU A 258 -19.34 -31.25 27.69
C LEU A 258 -20.03 -30.97 29.03
N LEU A 259 -21.36 -30.90 29.07
CA LEU A 259 -22.14 -30.72 30.29
C LEU A 259 -22.01 -31.92 31.26
N LYS A 260 -22.02 -33.15 30.74
CA LYS A 260 -21.72 -34.35 31.54
C LYS A 260 -20.32 -34.27 32.17
N LYS A 261 -19.32 -33.84 31.40
CA LYS A 261 -17.97 -33.62 31.91
C LYS A 261 -17.89 -32.57 33.01
N ILE A 262 -18.61 -31.45 32.88
CA ILE A 262 -18.67 -30.41 33.92
C ILE A 262 -19.27 -30.97 35.22
N ARG A 263 -20.24 -31.90 35.11
CA ARG A 263 -20.85 -32.58 36.26
C ARG A 263 -20.00 -33.72 36.84
N GLY A 264 -18.84 -34.02 36.24
CA GLY A 264 -17.95 -35.10 36.69
C GLY A 264 -18.42 -36.50 36.29
N GLU A 265 -19.34 -36.61 35.32
CA GLU A 265 -19.82 -37.89 34.81
C GLU A 265 -18.81 -38.53 33.83
N GLU A 266 -18.79 -39.87 33.78
CA GLU A 266 -18.04 -40.59 32.75
C GLU A 266 -18.66 -40.37 31.37
N VAL A 267 -17.80 -40.17 30.37
CA VAL A 267 -18.19 -39.98 28.98
C VAL A 267 -17.32 -40.82 28.05
N PRO A 268 -17.84 -41.27 26.90
CA PRO A 268 -17.05 -41.98 25.91
C PRO A 268 -15.85 -41.14 25.43
N SER A 269 -14.70 -41.80 25.23
CA SER A 269 -13.51 -41.14 24.68
C SER A 269 -13.68 -40.79 23.20
N SER A 270 -14.52 -41.52 22.48
CA SER A 270 -14.87 -41.23 21.09
C SER A 270 -16.32 -41.62 20.82
N THR A 271 -17.07 -40.71 20.20
CA THR A 271 -18.46 -40.93 19.78
C THR A 271 -18.51 -40.84 18.26
N TYR A 272 -18.92 -41.92 17.59
CA TYR A 272 -19.05 -41.97 16.13
C TYR A 272 -20.50 -41.70 15.71
N ILE A 273 -20.66 -40.85 14.72
CA ILE A 273 -21.94 -40.46 14.16
C ILE A 273 -22.02 -41.02 12.72
N GLN A 274 -23.05 -41.81 12.48
CA GLN A 274 -23.24 -42.52 11.22
C GLN A 274 -23.64 -41.55 10.10
N THR A 275 -22.97 -41.68 8.96
CA THR A 275 -23.31 -40.97 7.73
C THR A 275 -24.23 -41.80 6.84
N ASN A 276 -25.08 -41.16 6.05
CA ASN A 276 -26.03 -41.84 5.16
C ASN A 276 -25.80 -41.45 3.70
N LEU A 277 -25.79 -42.43 2.80
CA LEU A 277 -25.81 -42.17 1.36
C LEU A 277 -27.16 -41.56 0.97
N VAL A 278 -27.13 -40.43 0.29
CA VAL A 278 -28.31 -39.75 -0.26
C VAL A 278 -28.22 -39.82 -1.78
N ILE A 279 -28.98 -40.75 -2.36
CA ILE A 279 -29.06 -40.95 -3.80
C ILE A 279 -29.97 -39.90 -4.41
N ARG A 280 -29.46 -39.24 -5.45
CA ARG A 280 -30.18 -38.28 -6.28
C ARG A 280 -29.73 -38.47 -7.75
N ASN A 281 -29.95 -37.47 -8.59
CA ASN A 281 -29.82 -37.61 -10.04
C ASN A 281 -28.37 -37.54 -10.54
N SER A 282 -27.47 -36.84 -9.85
CA SER A 282 -26.11 -36.60 -10.37
C SER A 282 -25.22 -37.85 -10.51
N CYS A 283 -25.62 -38.99 -9.93
CA CYS A 283 -24.94 -40.27 -10.15
C CYS A 283 -25.51 -41.06 -11.35
N GLY A 284 -26.66 -40.65 -11.88
CA GLY A 284 -27.43 -41.38 -12.90
C GLY A 284 -28.70 -42.06 -12.38
N CYS A 285 -28.96 -42.04 -11.07
CA CYS A 285 -30.20 -42.60 -10.50
C CYS A 285 -31.34 -41.59 -10.53
N PHE A 286 -32.44 -41.92 -11.20
CA PHE A 286 -33.64 -41.08 -11.22
C PHE A 286 -34.65 -41.65 -10.23
N SER A 287 -35.17 -40.80 -9.34
CA SER A 287 -36.24 -41.18 -8.40
C SER A 287 -37.47 -41.59 -9.21
N HIS A 288 -37.73 -42.87 -9.29
CA HIS A 288 -38.96 -43.36 -9.86
C HIS A 288 -40.14 -43.02 -8.93
N THR A 289 -41.13 -42.31 -9.47
CA THR A 289 -42.55 -42.63 -9.27
C THR A 289 -42.81 -44.07 -9.76
N GLN A 290 -42.25 -45.04 -9.04
CA GLN A 290 -42.32 -46.48 -9.31
C GLN A 290 -43.58 -47.02 -8.64
N GLU A 291 -44.76 -46.57 -9.07
CA GLU A 291 -46.03 -47.18 -8.64
C GLU A 291 -47.19 -46.98 -9.64
N MET A 292 -47.04 -46.15 -10.67
CA MET A 292 -47.98 -46.19 -11.81
C MET A 292 -47.67 -47.39 -12.70
N SER A 293 -48.43 -48.45 -12.43
CA SER A 293 -48.47 -49.79 -13.00
C SER A 293 -47.75 -50.03 -14.34
N VAL A 294 -46.86 -51.02 -14.33
CA VAL A 294 -46.35 -51.75 -15.52
C VAL A 294 -47.50 -52.29 -16.40
N LEU A 295 -48.72 -52.36 -15.86
CA LEU A 295 -49.95 -52.75 -16.57
C LEU A 295 -50.42 -51.69 -17.57
N ALA A 296 -50.29 -50.38 -17.30
CA ALA A 296 -50.65 -49.30 -18.23
C ALA A 296 -49.66 -49.17 -19.39
N TYR A 297 -48.38 -49.44 -19.16
CA TYR A 297 -47.33 -49.34 -20.18
C TYR A 297 -47.51 -50.32 -21.36
N LYS A 298 -48.11 -51.49 -21.11
CA LYS A 298 -48.40 -52.48 -22.17
C LYS A 298 -49.67 -52.17 -22.98
N SER A 299 -50.65 -51.44 -22.42
CA SER A 299 -51.83 -51.00 -23.18
C SER A 299 -51.52 -49.80 -24.08
N LEU A 300 -50.50 -49.01 -23.75
CA LEU A 300 -50.15 -47.79 -24.48
C LEU A 300 -49.58 -48.04 -25.89
N SER A 301 -48.86 -49.15 -26.10
CA SER A 301 -48.23 -49.45 -27.40
C SER A 301 -49.24 -49.54 -28.56
N SER A 302 -50.51 -49.88 -28.30
CA SER A 302 -51.56 -49.90 -29.33
C SER A 302 -51.95 -48.52 -29.83
N PHE A 303 -51.62 -47.45 -29.09
CA PHE A 303 -51.86 -46.07 -29.49
C PHE A 303 -50.65 -45.41 -30.18
N GLY A 304 -49.48 -46.06 -30.22
CA GLY A 304 -48.23 -45.47 -30.68
C GLY A 304 -48.27 -44.91 -32.11
N GLU A 305 -48.82 -45.67 -33.07
CA GLU A 305 -48.91 -45.22 -34.48
C GLU A 305 -49.85 -44.01 -34.63
N PHE A 306 -51.00 -44.05 -33.96
CA PHE A 306 -51.98 -42.97 -33.96
C PHE A 306 -51.42 -41.70 -33.30
N PHE A 307 -50.77 -41.83 -32.15
CA PHE A 307 -50.16 -40.69 -31.46
C PHE A 307 -48.98 -40.10 -32.22
N THR A 308 -48.16 -40.95 -32.87
CA THR A 308 -47.09 -40.49 -33.78
C THR A 308 -47.67 -39.63 -34.90
N TYR A 309 -48.79 -40.04 -35.50
CA TYR A 309 -49.47 -39.26 -36.52
C TYR A 309 -49.95 -37.89 -36.00
N ILE A 310 -50.54 -37.84 -34.80
CA ILE A 310 -50.97 -36.57 -34.17
C ILE A 310 -49.76 -35.63 -33.99
N VAL A 311 -48.66 -36.13 -33.40
CA VAL A 311 -47.45 -35.33 -33.18
C VAL A 311 -46.86 -34.84 -34.50
N MET A 312 -46.81 -35.68 -35.54
CA MET A 312 -46.33 -35.30 -36.87
C MET A 312 -47.16 -34.17 -37.50
N ARG A 313 -48.50 -34.21 -37.34
CA ARG A 313 -49.40 -33.17 -37.87
C ARG A 313 -49.29 -31.85 -37.13
N SER A 314 -49.03 -31.90 -35.83
CA SER A 314 -48.98 -30.71 -34.96
C SER A 314 -47.58 -30.13 -34.81
N ARG A 315 -46.52 -30.83 -35.24
CA ARG A 315 -45.12 -30.44 -34.97
C ARG A 315 -44.78 -29.05 -35.49
N GLU A 316 -45.15 -28.74 -36.73
CA GLU A 316 -44.83 -27.45 -37.36
C GLU A 316 -45.58 -26.29 -36.67
N SER A 317 -46.87 -26.45 -36.37
CA SER A 317 -47.67 -25.42 -35.69
C SER A 317 -47.21 -25.18 -34.26
N ILE A 318 -46.83 -26.24 -33.53
CA ILE A 318 -46.25 -26.15 -32.19
C ILE A 318 -44.93 -25.37 -32.23
N ILE A 319 -44.02 -25.74 -33.15
CA ILE A 319 -42.72 -25.07 -33.26
C ILE A 319 -42.90 -23.59 -33.58
N LEU A 320 -43.76 -23.23 -34.53
CA LEU A 320 -44.05 -21.84 -34.88
C LEU A 320 -44.61 -21.05 -33.69
N GLU A 321 -45.62 -21.57 -32.99
CA GLU A 321 -46.21 -20.88 -31.83
C GLU A 321 -45.21 -20.74 -30.67
N VAL A 322 -44.35 -21.74 -30.44
CA VAL A 322 -43.28 -21.65 -29.44
C VAL A 322 -42.25 -20.59 -29.84
N MET A 323 -41.88 -20.49 -31.11
CA MET A 323 -40.91 -19.50 -31.60
C MET A 323 -41.46 -18.07 -31.53
N GLU A 324 -42.76 -17.85 -31.74
CA GLU A 324 -43.40 -16.55 -31.56
C GLU A 324 -43.40 -16.07 -30.10
N LYS A 325 -43.46 -17.01 -29.14
CA LYS A 325 -43.42 -16.71 -27.70
C LYS A 325 -41.99 -16.45 -27.17
N LYS A 326 -40.96 -16.56 -28.01
CA LYS A 326 -39.55 -16.47 -27.60
C LYS A 326 -39.22 -15.17 -26.85
N ARG A 327 -38.53 -15.31 -25.72
CA ARG A 327 -37.97 -14.18 -24.95
C ARG A 327 -36.55 -13.83 -25.43
N LYS A 328 -36.12 -12.58 -25.24
CA LYS A 328 -34.79 -12.08 -25.68
C LYS A 328 -33.59 -12.91 -25.18
N THR A 329 -33.75 -13.65 -24.09
CA THR A 329 -32.70 -14.40 -23.40
C THR A 329 -32.46 -15.82 -23.95
N LEU A 330 -33.37 -16.35 -24.79
CA LEU A 330 -33.24 -17.70 -25.35
C LEU A 330 -32.72 -17.68 -26.80
N ASP A 331 -31.83 -18.61 -27.13
CA ASP A 331 -31.40 -18.87 -28.51
C ASP A 331 -32.47 -19.66 -29.28
N GLU A 332 -32.70 -19.29 -30.55
CA GLU A 332 -33.68 -19.92 -31.44
C GLU A 332 -33.36 -21.40 -31.67
N LYS A 333 -32.08 -21.72 -31.85
CA LYS A 333 -31.63 -23.09 -32.09
C LYS A 333 -31.82 -23.97 -30.87
N LEU A 334 -31.57 -23.43 -29.68
CA LEU A 334 -31.79 -24.11 -28.41
C LEU A 334 -33.28 -24.40 -28.21
N LEU A 335 -34.12 -23.41 -28.49
CA LEU A 335 -35.56 -23.53 -28.33
C LEU A 335 -36.19 -24.57 -29.25
N LEU A 336 -35.82 -24.53 -30.54
CA LEU A 336 -36.22 -25.55 -31.51
C LEU A 336 -35.76 -26.95 -31.07
N GLY A 337 -34.55 -27.05 -30.51
CA GLY A 337 -34.00 -28.28 -29.97
C GLY A 337 -34.81 -28.85 -28.82
N TRP A 338 -35.19 -28.03 -27.83
CA TRP A 338 -36.01 -28.47 -26.70
C TRP A 338 -37.39 -28.92 -27.12
N THR A 339 -38.10 -28.12 -27.93
CA THR A 339 -39.43 -28.47 -28.42
C THR A 339 -39.41 -29.79 -29.18
N SER A 340 -38.41 -30.00 -30.04
CA SER A 340 -38.25 -31.25 -30.77
C SER A 340 -37.97 -32.43 -29.83
N GLN A 341 -37.03 -32.30 -28.89
CA GLN A 341 -36.70 -33.35 -27.94
C GLN A 341 -37.90 -33.76 -27.08
N ILE A 342 -38.70 -32.80 -26.62
CA ILE A 342 -39.89 -33.06 -25.82
C ILE A 342 -40.95 -33.83 -26.63
N LEU A 343 -41.19 -33.42 -27.88
CA LEU A 343 -42.13 -34.12 -28.78
C LEU A 343 -41.66 -35.54 -29.12
N ASP A 344 -40.37 -35.72 -29.40
CA ASP A 344 -39.80 -37.03 -29.70
C ASP A 344 -39.89 -37.97 -28.49
N ALA A 345 -39.61 -37.45 -27.30
CA ALA A 345 -39.75 -38.19 -26.04
C ALA A 345 -41.19 -38.61 -25.73
N LEU A 346 -42.17 -37.74 -26.01
CA LEU A 346 -43.60 -38.10 -25.91
C LEU A 346 -43.96 -39.25 -26.84
N VAL A 347 -43.49 -39.21 -28.09
CA VAL A 347 -43.74 -40.27 -29.07
C VAL A 347 -43.12 -41.59 -28.63
N GLU A 348 -41.87 -41.57 -28.16
CA GLU A 348 -41.17 -42.76 -27.67
C GLU A 348 -41.88 -43.40 -26.46
N GLU A 349 -42.39 -42.58 -25.55
CA GLU A 349 -43.08 -43.04 -24.35
C GLU A 349 -44.45 -43.66 -24.68
N VAL A 350 -45.29 -42.95 -25.44
CA VAL A 350 -46.62 -43.44 -25.83
C VAL A 350 -46.52 -44.64 -26.77
N SER A 351 -45.49 -44.70 -27.62
CA SER A 351 -45.23 -45.87 -28.48
C SER A 351 -44.73 -47.09 -27.71
N GLY A 352 -44.47 -46.98 -26.41
CA GLY A 352 -43.94 -48.08 -25.61
C GLY A 352 -42.51 -48.48 -25.98
N LYS A 353 -41.72 -47.57 -26.58
CA LYS A 353 -40.32 -47.82 -26.94
C LYS A 353 -39.38 -47.58 -25.76
N VAL A 354 -39.59 -46.48 -25.05
CA VAL A 354 -38.76 -46.07 -23.91
C VAL A 354 -39.69 -45.59 -22.79
N PRO A 355 -39.84 -46.35 -21.69
CA PRO A 355 -40.68 -45.92 -20.58
C PRO A 355 -40.11 -44.64 -19.96
N TYR A 356 -41.00 -43.71 -19.58
CA TYR A 356 -40.65 -42.46 -18.88
C TYR A 356 -39.73 -41.49 -19.67
N SER A 357 -39.60 -41.67 -20.99
CA SER A 357 -38.75 -40.82 -21.84
C SER A 357 -39.12 -39.33 -21.74
N PHE A 358 -40.42 -39.01 -21.59
CA PHE A 358 -40.92 -37.65 -21.50
C PHE A 358 -40.44 -36.93 -20.23
N ILE A 359 -40.76 -37.47 -19.06
CA ILE A 359 -40.34 -36.88 -17.77
C ILE A 359 -38.82 -36.81 -17.66
N TYR A 360 -38.13 -37.83 -18.15
CA TYR A 360 -36.66 -37.84 -18.21
C TYR A 360 -36.12 -36.69 -19.06
N THR A 361 -36.70 -36.45 -20.23
CA THR A 361 -36.28 -35.36 -21.13
C THR A 361 -36.53 -33.99 -20.50
N ILE A 362 -37.62 -33.82 -19.76
CA ILE A 362 -37.88 -32.59 -18.99
C ILE A 362 -36.86 -32.39 -17.88
N ASP A 363 -36.53 -33.43 -17.09
CA ASP A 363 -35.50 -33.34 -16.04
C ASP A 363 -34.15 -32.93 -16.63
N LYS A 364 -33.78 -33.53 -17.76
CA LYS A 364 -32.55 -33.25 -18.49
C LYS A 364 -32.47 -31.80 -18.99
N ILE A 365 -33.55 -31.27 -19.57
CA ILE A 365 -33.60 -29.87 -20.03
C ILE A 365 -33.46 -28.92 -18.83
N LEU A 366 -34.18 -29.17 -17.73
CA LEU A 366 -34.11 -28.33 -16.54
C LEU A 366 -32.73 -28.37 -15.87
N PHE A 367 -32.14 -29.56 -15.73
CA PHE A 367 -30.86 -29.75 -15.07
C PHE A 367 -29.70 -29.12 -15.85
N SER A 368 -29.66 -29.31 -17.17
CA SER A 368 -28.60 -28.76 -18.02
C SER A 368 -28.57 -27.22 -18.06
N ASN A 369 -29.65 -26.56 -17.61
CA ASN A 369 -29.77 -25.10 -17.64
C ASN A 369 -29.86 -24.46 -16.25
N LEU A 370 -29.66 -25.23 -15.17
CA LEU A 370 -29.83 -24.77 -13.79
C LEU A 370 -28.98 -23.54 -13.41
N PHE A 371 -27.79 -23.40 -14.00
CA PHE A 371 -26.84 -22.29 -13.76
C PHE A 371 -26.67 -21.31 -14.91
N THR A 372 -27.50 -21.44 -15.94
CA THR A 372 -27.54 -20.46 -17.05
C THR A 372 -28.40 -19.27 -16.65
N GLU A 373 -28.40 -18.20 -17.44
CA GLU A 373 -29.33 -17.07 -17.26
C GLU A 373 -30.73 -17.34 -17.84
N ILE A 374 -30.94 -18.51 -18.44
CA ILE A 374 -32.18 -18.85 -19.16
C ILE A 374 -33.34 -18.99 -18.18
N ASP A 375 -34.51 -18.46 -18.53
CA ASP A 375 -35.73 -18.61 -17.71
C ASP A 375 -36.31 -20.03 -17.87
N LEU A 376 -36.37 -20.78 -16.76
CA LEU A 376 -36.84 -22.17 -16.77
C LEU A 376 -38.36 -22.29 -16.87
N TYR A 377 -39.12 -21.23 -16.54
CA TYR A 377 -40.57 -21.19 -16.76
C TYR A 377 -40.92 -21.22 -18.26
N PHE A 378 -39.96 -20.97 -19.16
CA PHE A 378 -40.21 -21.13 -20.59
C PHE A 378 -40.44 -22.59 -21.01
N VAL A 379 -39.96 -23.56 -20.24
CA VAL A 379 -40.26 -24.99 -20.49
C VAL A 379 -41.75 -25.26 -20.27
N GLU A 380 -42.35 -24.59 -19.28
CA GLU A 380 -43.80 -24.63 -19.05
C GLU A 380 -44.57 -24.02 -20.23
N ASP A 381 -44.11 -22.90 -20.80
CA ASP A 381 -44.71 -22.30 -22.01
C ASP A 381 -44.67 -23.27 -23.22
N ILE A 382 -43.59 -24.05 -23.36
CA ILE A 382 -43.47 -25.11 -24.38
C ILE A 382 -44.49 -26.22 -24.11
N LEU A 383 -44.56 -26.72 -22.87
CA LEU A 383 -45.50 -27.79 -22.50
C LEU A 383 -46.95 -27.39 -22.73
N HIS A 384 -47.35 -26.19 -22.31
CA HIS A 384 -48.70 -25.67 -22.54
C HIS A 384 -49.03 -25.57 -24.04
N THR A 385 -48.05 -25.14 -24.85
CA THR A 385 -48.23 -25.09 -26.31
C THR A 385 -48.39 -26.49 -26.89
N ILE A 386 -47.56 -27.45 -26.48
CA ILE A 386 -47.69 -28.85 -26.91
C ILE A 386 -49.05 -29.42 -26.51
N GLN A 387 -49.45 -29.30 -25.24
CA GLN A 387 -50.75 -29.78 -24.74
C GLN A 387 -51.92 -29.19 -25.53
N LYS A 388 -51.94 -27.87 -25.74
CA LYS A 388 -52.99 -27.16 -26.50
C LYS A 388 -53.16 -27.76 -27.90
N HIS A 389 -52.07 -28.01 -28.61
CA HIS A 389 -52.12 -28.58 -29.96
C HIS A 389 -52.47 -30.07 -29.94
N LEU A 390 -51.95 -30.87 -29.00
CA LEU A 390 -52.25 -32.31 -28.92
C LEU A 390 -53.70 -32.58 -28.52
N PHE A 391 -54.23 -31.88 -27.51
CA PHE A 391 -55.62 -32.06 -27.05
C PHE A 391 -56.67 -31.44 -27.97
N SER A 392 -56.26 -30.74 -29.04
CA SER A 392 -57.18 -30.29 -30.09
C SER A 392 -57.63 -31.43 -31.01
N PHE A 393 -56.93 -32.58 -30.99
CA PHE A 393 -57.29 -33.77 -31.74
C PHE A 393 -58.22 -34.68 -30.92
N PRO A 394 -59.20 -35.34 -31.55
CA PRO A 394 -60.00 -36.36 -30.89
C PRO A 394 -59.10 -37.53 -30.48
N MET A 395 -59.21 -37.97 -29.22
CA MET A 395 -58.33 -38.96 -28.61
C MET A 395 -59.12 -39.91 -27.70
N ASP A 396 -58.62 -41.12 -27.54
CA ASP A 396 -59.14 -42.09 -26.56
C ASP A 396 -58.98 -41.57 -25.12
N GLU A 397 -59.97 -41.85 -24.27
CA GLU A 397 -60.00 -41.38 -22.87
C GLU A 397 -58.86 -41.95 -22.02
N GLU A 398 -58.40 -43.18 -22.29
CA GLU A 398 -57.27 -43.79 -21.57
C GLU A 398 -55.95 -43.07 -21.93
N LEU A 399 -55.72 -42.81 -23.22
CA LEU A 399 -54.55 -42.08 -23.68
C LEU A 399 -54.57 -40.63 -23.19
N LYS A 400 -55.72 -39.96 -23.24
CA LYS A 400 -55.87 -38.59 -22.77
C LYS A 400 -55.55 -38.46 -21.29
N LYS A 401 -56.10 -39.34 -20.44
CA LYS A 401 -55.83 -39.36 -19.00
C LYS A 401 -54.36 -39.65 -18.68
N TYR A 402 -53.71 -40.51 -19.46
CA TYR A 402 -52.27 -40.77 -19.32
C TYR A 402 -51.45 -39.51 -19.63
N LEU A 403 -51.72 -38.86 -20.76
CA LEU A 403 -51.06 -37.61 -21.15
C LEU A 403 -51.25 -36.52 -20.10
N GLU A 404 -52.48 -36.29 -19.64
CA GLU A 404 -52.78 -35.34 -18.55
C GLU A 404 -51.94 -35.63 -17.30
N THR A 405 -51.77 -36.89 -16.95
CA THR A 405 -50.98 -37.30 -15.77
C THR A 405 -49.49 -36.99 -15.94
N ILE A 406 -48.88 -37.38 -17.06
CA ILE A 406 -47.45 -37.14 -17.29
C ILE A 406 -47.15 -35.64 -17.49
N PHE A 407 -48.07 -34.88 -18.09
CA PHE A 407 -47.95 -33.43 -18.22
C PHE A 407 -48.03 -32.73 -16.86
N ALA A 408 -48.99 -33.11 -16.00
CA ALA A 408 -49.08 -32.58 -14.64
C ALA A 408 -47.82 -32.91 -13.80
N GLN A 409 -47.25 -34.11 -13.98
CA GLN A 409 -45.96 -34.47 -13.36
C GLN A 409 -44.81 -33.59 -13.86
N ALA A 410 -44.75 -33.31 -15.17
CA ALA A 410 -43.74 -32.45 -15.76
C ALA A 410 -43.86 -31.01 -15.26
N GLU A 411 -45.08 -30.47 -15.16
CA GLU A 411 -45.36 -29.14 -14.62
C GLU A 411 -44.95 -29.00 -13.15
N ASP A 412 -45.33 -29.95 -12.29
CA ASP A 412 -44.90 -29.97 -10.88
C ASP A 412 -43.37 -30.00 -10.78
N GLN A 413 -42.71 -30.78 -11.64
CA GLN A 413 -41.26 -30.85 -11.68
C GLN A 413 -40.60 -29.54 -12.14
N ILE A 414 -41.15 -28.86 -13.15
CA ILE A 414 -40.68 -27.55 -13.60
C ILE A 414 -40.84 -26.53 -12.48
N TYR A 415 -42.03 -26.45 -11.87
CA TYR A 415 -42.31 -25.52 -10.78
C TYR A 415 -41.37 -25.75 -9.60
N ASN A 416 -41.21 -27.00 -9.15
CA ASN A 416 -40.30 -27.35 -8.06
C ASN A 416 -38.83 -27.04 -8.41
N THR A 417 -38.41 -27.15 -9.67
CA THR A 417 -37.04 -26.84 -10.11
C THR A 417 -36.79 -25.34 -10.24
N ALA A 418 -37.71 -24.59 -10.83
CA ALA A 418 -37.64 -23.15 -10.94
C ALA A 418 -37.65 -22.48 -9.55
N ARG A 419 -38.55 -22.91 -8.66
CA ARG A 419 -38.60 -22.44 -7.27
C ARG A 419 -37.31 -22.77 -6.50
N ARG A 420 -36.71 -23.94 -6.75
CA ARG A 420 -35.40 -24.32 -6.19
C ARG A 420 -34.27 -23.43 -6.71
N ARG A 421 -34.27 -23.06 -7.99
CA ARG A 421 -33.29 -22.13 -8.56
C ARG A 421 -33.43 -20.72 -7.99
N GLU A 422 -34.67 -20.23 -7.85
CA GLU A 422 -34.91 -18.96 -7.18
C GLU A 422 -34.45 -19.00 -5.72
N ALA A 423 -34.72 -20.08 -4.99
CA ALA A 423 -34.22 -20.28 -3.64
C ALA A 423 -32.69 -20.31 -3.61
N PHE A 424 -32.05 -21.01 -4.54
CA PHE A 424 -30.59 -21.00 -4.71
C PHE A 424 -30.06 -19.58 -4.95
N GLN A 425 -30.65 -18.79 -5.85
CA GLN A 425 -30.24 -17.40 -6.11
C GLN A 425 -30.49 -16.49 -4.90
N LYS A 426 -31.61 -16.66 -4.19
CA LYS A 426 -31.97 -15.91 -2.98
C LYS A 426 -31.04 -16.22 -1.82
N THR A 427 -30.74 -17.49 -1.57
CA THR A 427 -29.81 -17.96 -0.51
C THR A 427 -28.36 -17.61 -0.84
N PHE A 428 -28.02 -17.51 -2.12
CA PHE A 428 -26.66 -17.25 -2.57
C PHE A 428 -26.28 -15.76 -2.58
N PHE A 429 -27.20 -14.80 -2.85
CA PHE A 429 -26.69 -13.47 -3.25
C PHE A 429 -27.21 -12.13 -2.70
N MET A 430 -28.49 -11.83 -2.41
CA MET A 430 -28.85 -10.38 -2.54
C MET A 430 -29.31 -9.61 -1.29
N PHE A 431 -30.40 -9.97 -0.61
CA PHE A 431 -31.02 -8.97 0.28
C PHE A 431 -30.18 -8.56 1.51
N THR A 432 -29.57 -9.51 2.22
CA THR A 432 -28.78 -9.16 3.42
C THR A 432 -27.44 -8.50 3.08
N LEU A 433 -26.89 -8.77 1.89
CA LEU A 433 -25.62 -8.18 1.45
C LEU A 433 -25.77 -6.73 1.00
N GLU A 434 -26.90 -6.38 0.37
CA GLU A 434 -27.21 -4.99 0.00
C GLU A 434 -27.33 -4.11 1.25
N ASP A 435 -28.11 -4.52 2.25
CA ASP A 435 -28.23 -3.78 3.53
C ASP A 435 -26.87 -3.62 4.23
N ILE A 436 -26.04 -4.67 4.25
CA ILE A 436 -24.70 -4.61 4.84
C ILE A 436 -23.78 -3.68 4.05
N ASN A 437 -23.87 -3.67 2.72
CA ASN A 437 -23.08 -2.78 1.89
C ASN A 437 -23.48 -1.32 2.10
N ASP A 438 -24.78 -1.02 2.18
CA ASP A 438 -25.31 0.31 2.50
C ASP A 438 -24.80 0.83 3.85
N VAL A 439 -24.85 -0.02 4.89
CA VAL A 439 -24.26 0.30 6.19
C VAL A 439 -22.76 0.53 6.05
N GLY A 440 -22.07 -0.32 5.28
CA GLY A 440 -20.65 -0.20 5.01
C GLY A 440 -20.25 1.12 4.36
N GLU A 441 -20.98 1.57 3.34
CA GLU A 441 -20.74 2.86 2.66
C GLU A 441 -20.94 4.04 3.62
N ARG A 442 -22.01 4.01 4.44
CA ARG A 442 -22.25 5.05 5.46
C ARG A 442 -21.18 5.07 6.55
N LEU A 443 -20.63 3.92 6.92
CA LEU A 443 -19.52 3.82 7.87
C LEU A 443 -18.22 4.36 7.26
N ILE A 444 -17.88 3.99 6.03
CA ILE A 444 -16.62 4.40 5.38
C ILE A 444 -16.61 5.89 5.04
N THR A 445 -17.76 6.47 4.72
CA THR A 445 -17.91 7.92 4.48
C THR A 445 -17.81 8.75 5.77
N SER A 446 -18.00 8.12 6.92
CA SER A 446 -17.78 8.75 8.23
C SER A 446 -16.28 8.84 8.50
N LEU A 447 -15.76 10.06 8.68
CA LEU A 447 -14.33 10.32 8.92
C LEU A 447 -14.03 10.63 10.41
N ASP A 448 -14.97 10.32 11.31
CA ASP A 448 -14.81 10.47 12.77
C ASP A 448 -15.48 9.29 13.49
N ILE A 449 -14.77 8.73 14.46
CA ILE A 449 -15.22 7.56 15.22
C ILE A 449 -16.58 7.80 15.87
N ASN A 450 -16.89 8.99 16.40
CA ASN A 450 -18.20 9.19 17.03
C ASN A 450 -19.35 9.14 16.04
N ASP A 451 -19.14 9.60 14.81
CA ASP A 451 -20.16 9.52 13.76
C ASP A 451 -20.34 8.09 13.28
N GLU A 452 -19.26 7.32 13.16
CA GLU A 452 -19.32 5.87 12.90
C GLU A 452 -20.13 5.16 13.99
N LEU A 453 -19.87 5.45 15.27
CA LEU A 453 -20.60 4.85 16.39
C LEU A 453 -22.10 5.14 16.32
N LYS A 454 -22.51 6.36 15.92
CA LYS A 454 -23.92 6.72 15.71
C LYS A 454 -24.53 5.92 14.57
N VAL A 455 -23.81 5.73 13.46
CA VAL A 455 -24.27 4.91 12.32
C VAL A 455 -24.45 3.46 12.78
N ILE A 456 -23.46 2.88 13.47
CA ILE A 456 -23.55 1.51 14.01
C ILE A 456 -24.79 1.37 14.91
N TYR A 457 -25.00 2.30 15.85
CA TYR A 457 -26.15 2.23 16.75
C TYR A 457 -27.51 2.44 16.03
N ARG A 458 -27.56 3.27 14.99
CA ARG A 458 -28.81 3.54 14.26
C ARG A 458 -29.23 2.36 13.38
N GLU A 459 -28.28 1.74 12.69
CA GLU A 459 -28.59 0.75 11.65
C GLU A 459 -28.67 -0.67 12.22
N LEU A 460 -27.73 -1.08 13.08
CA LEU A 460 -27.63 -2.48 13.52
C LEU A 460 -28.88 -3.00 14.24
N PRO A 461 -29.57 -2.24 15.12
CA PRO A 461 -30.83 -2.68 15.71
C PRO A 461 -31.94 -2.90 14.67
N GLY A 462 -32.01 -2.05 13.65
CA GLY A 462 -32.98 -2.16 12.55
C GLY A 462 -32.77 -3.41 11.69
N MET A 463 -31.52 -3.85 11.55
CA MET A 463 -31.19 -5.12 10.89
C MET A 463 -31.58 -6.34 11.73
N GLY A 464 -31.85 -6.16 13.03
CA GLY A 464 -32.19 -7.22 13.98
C GLY A 464 -31.07 -7.57 14.97
N ILE A 465 -29.92 -6.88 14.98
CA ILE A 465 -28.88 -7.09 15.99
C ILE A 465 -29.35 -6.46 17.29
N LYS A 466 -29.66 -7.29 18.28
CA LYS A 466 -30.19 -6.82 19.57
C LYS A 466 -29.11 -6.33 20.52
N ASN A 467 -27.94 -6.97 20.50
CA ASN A 467 -26.85 -6.63 21.40
C ASN A 467 -25.53 -6.52 20.64
N CYS A 468 -24.79 -5.45 20.88
CA CYS A 468 -23.47 -5.21 20.31
C CYS A 468 -22.58 -4.56 21.36
N PHE A 469 -21.33 -5.04 21.47
CA PHE A 469 -20.28 -4.44 22.28
C PHE A 469 -19.04 -4.28 21.42
N LEU A 470 -18.61 -3.04 21.22
CA LEU A 470 -17.49 -2.69 20.35
C LEU A 470 -16.35 -2.14 21.20
N SER A 471 -15.19 -2.79 21.10
CA SER A 471 -14.01 -2.47 21.89
C SER A 471 -12.78 -2.29 21.01
N ILE A 472 -11.90 -1.37 21.40
CA ILE A 472 -10.60 -1.10 20.76
C ILE A 472 -9.49 -1.46 21.76
N TYR A 473 -8.39 -2.04 21.28
CA TYR A 473 -7.20 -2.29 22.12
C TYR A 473 -6.52 -0.97 22.49
N GLU A 474 -6.12 -0.81 23.76
CA GLU A 474 -5.31 0.34 24.19
C GLU A 474 -3.90 0.30 23.56
N ASN A 475 -3.36 -0.91 23.38
CA ASN A 475 -2.14 -1.15 22.65
C ASN A 475 -2.34 -2.32 21.66
N PRO A 476 -2.44 -2.05 20.35
CA PRO A 476 -2.52 -3.07 19.30
C PRO A 476 -1.42 -4.15 19.34
N GLU A 477 -0.21 -3.82 19.80
CA GLU A 477 0.90 -4.78 19.92
C GLU A 477 0.77 -5.70 21.14
N LYS A 478 -0.05 -5.31 22.12
CA LYS A 478 -0.31 -6.07 23.36
C LYS A 478 -1.83 -6.19 23.59
N PRO A 479 -2.55 -6.86 22.68
CA PRO A 479 -4.01 -6.83 22.62
C PRO A 479 -4.68 -7.44 23.86
N LEU A 480 -4.00 -8.31 24.60
CA LEU A 480 -4.56 -9.01 25.76
C LEU A 480 -4.53 -8.21 27.08
N LEU A 481 -3.87 -7.05 27.12
CA LEU A 481 -3.69 -6.31 28.37
C LEU A 481 -4.92 -5.46 28.73
N LEU A 482 -5.25 -4.49 27.89
CA LEU A 482 -6.30 -3.52 28.14
C LEU A 482 -7.02 -3.18 26.84
N SER A 483 -8.34 -3.09 26.95
CA SER A 483 -9.24 -2.60 25.90
C SER A 483 -10.10 -1.48 26.45
N ARG A 484 -10.62 -0.65 25.54
CA ARG A 484 -11.65 0.35 25.84
C ARG A 484 -12.92 0.04 25.07
N LEU A 485 -14.04 -0.03 25.77
CA LEU A 485 -15.36 -0.22 25.19
C LEU A 485 -15.85 1.14 24.69
N ILE A 486 -16.09 1.28 23.40
CA ILE A 486 -16.50 2.55 22.77
C ILE A 486 -17.98 2.62 22.42
N LEU A 487 -18.63 1.47 22.24
CA LEU A 487 -20.07 1.38 22.00
C LEU A 487 -20.62 0.13 22.66
N ALA A 488 -21.77 0.27 23.32
CA ALA A 488 -22.58 -0.84 23.78
C ALA A 488 -24.06 -0.52 23.68
N PHE A 489 -24.83 -1.46 23.13
CA PHE A 489 -26.29 -1.45 23.22
C PHE A 489 -26.81 -2.86 23.51
N ARG A 490 -27.96 -2.94 24.18
CA ARG A 490 -28.58 -4.19 24.61
C ARG A 490 -30.09 -4.13 24.41
N GLU A 491 -30.66 -5.17 23.82
CA GLU A 491 -32.06 -5.23 23.39
C GLU A 491 -32.46 -3.96 22.58
N GLY A 492 -31.56 -3.49 21.71
CA GLY A 492 -31.73 -2.28 20.91
C GLY A 492 -31.59 -0.95 21.69
N LYS A 493 -31.41 -0.98 23.02
CA LYS A 493 -31.25 0.21 23.85
C LYS A 493 -29.78 0.56 24.05
N LEU A 494 -29.41 1.81 23.81
CA LEU A 494 -28.06 2.29 24.06
C LEU A 494 -27.67 2.16 25.54
N LEU A 495 -26.50 1.58 25.80
CA LEU A 495 -25.89 1.54 27.13
C LEU A 495 -24.73 2.52 27.24
N TYR A 496 -23.91 2.64 26.19
CA TYR A 496 -22.74 3.51 26.15
C TYR A 496 -22.35 3.85 24.71
N MET A 497 -21.91 5.09 24.46
CA MET A 497 -21.35 5.53 23.18
C MET A 497 -20.44 6.74 23.38
N ASP A 498 -19.13 6.52 23.32
CA ASP A 498 -18.12 7.57 23.38
C ASP A 498 -16.79 6.99 22.87
N LYS A 499 -16.12 7.70 21.95
CA LYS A 499 -14.81 7.26 21.44
C LYS A 499 -13.73 7.17 22.51
N ASN A 500 -13.80 7.88 23.63
CA ASN A 500 -12.79 7.77 24.70
C ASN A 500 -12.90 6.43 25.44
N GLY A 501 -14.10 5.86 25.48
CA GLY A 501 -14.37 4.51 25.96
C GLY A 501 -14.22 4.29 27.47
N ILE A 502 -14.69 3.14 27.93
CA ILE A 502 -14.48 2.64 29.29
C ILE A 502 -13.36 1.60 29.24
N LYS A 503 -12.26 1.81 29.98
CA LYS A 503 -11.14 0.87 30.03
C LYS A 503 -11.45 -0.34 30.89
N PHE A 504 -11.04 -1.53 30.44
CA PHE A 504 -11.19 -2.80 31.13
C PHE A 504 -10.10 -3.79 30.70
N ASN A 505 -9.90 -4.85 31.47
CA ASN A 505 -9.00 -5.94 31.06
C ASN A 505 -9.59 -6.67 29.86
N THR A 506 -8.83 -6.85 28.78
CA THR A 506 -9.34 -7.45 27.54
C THR A 506 -9.99 -8.81 27.77
N ILE A 507 -9.42 -9.64 28.65
CA ILE A 507 -9.97 -10.98 28.95
C ILE A 507 -11.35 -10.91 29.63
N ASP A 508 -11.76 -9.72 30.11
CA ASP A 508 -13.08 -9.53 30.68
C ASP A 508 -14.20 -9.48 29.62
N LEU A 509 -13.84 -9.33 28.33
CA LEU A 509 -14.69 -9.16 27.15
C LEU A 509 -15.51 -7.85 27.16
N VAL A 510 -16.11 -7.51 28.29
CA VAL A 510 -16.81 -6.24 28.51
C VAL A 510 -16.55 -5.71 29.93
N PRO A 511 -16.72 -4.40 30.18
CA PRO A 511 -16.74 -3.85 31.53
C PRO A 511 -17.79 -4.53 32.43
N GLN A 512 -17.53 -4.57 33.74
CA GLN A 512 -18.43 -5.21 34.72
C GLN A 512 -19.87 -4.67 34.61
N LYS A 513 -20.85 -5.55 34.84
CA LYS A 513 -22.31 -5.26 34.82
C LYS A 513 -22.92 -4.89 33.45
N MET A 514 -22.15 -4.94 32.36
CA MET A 514 -22.67 -4.71 31.00
C MET A 514 -23.45 -5.93 30.45
N LEU A 515 -22.96 -7.14 30.73
CA LEU A 515 -23.70 -8.38 30.45
C LEU A 515 -24.77 -8.62 31.52
N ASN A 516 -25.95 -9.06 31.07
CA ASN A 516 -27.02 -9.44 31.99
C ASN A 516 -26.83 -10.88 32.47
N GLU A 517 -26.11 -11.06 33.57
CA GLU A 517 -25.81 -12.39 34.14
C GLU A 517 -27.07 -13.21 34.50
N LYS A 518 -28.23 -12.56 34.66
CA LYS A 518 -29.50 -13.24 34.96
C LYS A 518 -30.14 -13.88 33.71
N LYS A 519 -29.89 -13.35 32.52
CA LYS A 519 -30.44 -13.88 31.26
C LYS A 519 -29.42 -14.76 30.54
N GLN A 520 -29.90 -15.79 29.87
CA GLN A 520 -29.06 -16.62 29.01
C GLN A 520 -28.52 -15.75 27.87
N TYR A 521 -27.25 -15.94 27.50
CA TYR A 521 -26.67 -15.28 26.35
C TYR A 521 -25.89 -16.26 25.46
N CYS A 522 -25.95 -15.99 24.17
CA CYS A 522 -25.12 -16.61 23.14
C CYS A 522 -24.35 -15.48 22.47
N LEU A 523 -23.02 -15.43 22.63
CA LEU A 523 -22.18 -14.36 22.13
C LEU A 523 -21.25 -14.86 21.02
N ILE A 524 -20.98 -14.02 20.03
CA ILE A 524 -19.96 -14.21 19.01
C ILE A 524 -18.95 -13.09 19.15
N VAL A 525 -17.71 -13.44 19.44
CA VAL A 525 -16.57 -12.53 19.53
C VAL A 525 -15.80 -12.60 18.23
N ASN A 526 -15.66 -11.45 17.56
CA ASN A 526 -14.83 -11.33 16.37
C ASN A 526 -13.73 -10.30 16.57
N SER A 527 -12.53 -10.58 16.04
CA SER A 527 -11.41 -9.64 16.01
C SER A 527 -11.63 -8.54 14.96
N LEU A 528 -11.30 -7.31 15.28
CA LEU A 528 -11.25 -6.18 14.36
C LEU A 528 -9.80 -5.90 13.99
N PHE A 529 -9.50 -5.92 12.70
CA PHE A 529 -8.15 -5.72 12.16
C PHE A 529 -8.22 -5.20 10.73
N GLN A 530 -7.18 -4.50 10.29
CA GLN A 530 -6.99 -4.11 8.88
C GLN A 530 -5.54 -4.36 8.48
N GLY A 531 -5.33 -5.05 7.36
CA GLY A 531 -3.99 -5.51 6.97
C GLY A 531 -3.43 -6.45 8.04
N TYR A 532 -2.35 -6.03 8.69
CA TYR A 532 -1.67 -6.79 9.75
C TYR A 532 -1.87 -6.20 11.15
N GLU A 533 -2.62 -5.11 11.27
CA GLU A 533 -2.73 -4.37 12.51
C GLU A 533 -4.03 -4.71 13.26
N GLN A 534 -3.87 -5.03 14.54
CA GLN A 534 -4.99 -5.23 15.46
C GLN A 534 -5.65 -3.88 15.77
N ILE A 535 -6.97 -3.85 15.74
CA ILE A 535 -7.76 -2.68 16.14
C ILE A 535 -8.45 -2.96 17.47
N GLY A 536 -9.14 -4.10 17.57
CA GLY A 536 -9.99 -4.39 18.70
C GLY A 536 -10.79 -5.67 18.50
N PHE A 537 -11.98 -5.71 19.07
CA PHE A 537 -12.94 -6.78 18.86
C PHE A 537 -14.37 -6.28 18.99
N VAL A 538 -15.29 -7.00 18.36
CA VAL A 538 -16.73 -6.75 18.43
C VAL A 538 -17.44 -8.02 18.90
N ILE A 539 -18.41 -7.83 19.78
CA ILE A 539 -19.26 -8.91 20.31
C ILE A 539 -20.69 -8.69 19.84
N PHE A 540 -21.25 -9.69 19.18
CA PHE A 540 -22.66 -9.74 18.82
C PHE A 540 -23.39 -10.83 19.59
N SER A 541 -24.69 -10.66 19.83
CA SER A 541 -25.54 -11.74 20.37
C SER A 541 -26.22 -12.56 19.27
N VAL A 542 -26.41 -13.84 19.54
CA VAL A 542 -27.09 -14.82 18.68
C VAL A 542 -28.53 -15.06 19.13
N ASP A 543 -29.28 -13.97 19.16
CA ASP A 543 -30.72 -13.90 19.45
C ASP A 543 -31.49 -13.12 18.36
N SER A 544 -30.80 -12.77 17.28
CA SER A 544 -31.30 -12.08 16.10
C SER A 544 -31.77 -13.06 15.04
N THR A 545 -32.70 -12.63 14.19
CA THR A 545 -33.10 -13.33 12.96
C THR A 545 -32.06 -13.21 11.84
N ILE A 546 -30.92 -12.59 12.13
CA ILE A 546 -29.86 -12.30 11.17
C ILE A 546 -29.02 -13.55 10.94
N ASP A 547 -28.73 -13.81 9.67
CA ASP A 547 -27.83 -14.87 9.24
C ASP A 547 -26.39 -14.62 9.72
N PHE A 548 -25.71 -15.66 10.23
CA PHE A 548 -24.37 -15.54 10.82
C PHE A 548 -23.31 -14.99 9.86
N ARG A 549 -23.47 -15.18 8.53
CA ARG A 549 -22.59 -14.58 7.51
C ARG A 549 -22.53 -13.07 7.66
N SER A 550 -23.63 -12.45 8.08
CA SER A 550 -23.74 -11.00 8.26
C SER A 550 -22.77 -10.48 9.31
N PHE A 551 -22.52 -11.22 10.39
CA PHE A 551 -21.57 -10.80 11.43
C PHE A 551 -20.15 -10.71 10.88
N GLU A 552 -19.77 -11.61 9.97
CA GLU A 552 -18.46 -11.60 9.33
C GLU A 552 -18.28 -10.38 8.42
N PHE A 553 -19.29 -10.05 7.61
CA PHE A 553 -19.23 -8.86 6.76
C PHE A 553 -19.26 -7.55 7.57
N LEU A 554 -20.12 -7.47 8.60
CA LEU A 554 -20.20 -6.30 9.48
C LEU A 554 -18.88 -6.07 10.23
N ARG A 555 -18.28 -7.13 10.76
CA ARG A 555 -16.94 -7.08 11.38
C ARG A 555 -15.91 -6.48 10.44
N HIS A 556 -15.91 -6.88 9.17
CA HIS A 556 -14.98 -6.33 8.18
C HIS A 556 -15.24 -4.84 7.92
N LYS A 557 -16.49 -4.44 7.67
CA LYS A 557 -16.85 -3.03 7.41
C LYS A 557 -16.52 -2.12 8.60
N ILE A 558 -16.83 -2.57 9.82
CA ILE A 558 -16.48 -1.84 11.06
C ILE A 558 -14.96 -1.71 11.20
N SER A 559 -14.19 -2.76 10.90
CA SER A 559 -12.72 -2.70 10.98
C SER A 559 -12.13 -1.66 10.03
N VAL A 560 -12.61 -1.63 8.79
CA VAL A 560 -12.13 -0.70 7.76
C VAL A 560 -12.47 0.75 8.11
N ALA A 561 -13.70 1.02 8.54
CA ALA A 561 -14.13 2.36 8.94
C ALA A 561 -13.30 2.88 10.12
N LEU A 562 -13.28 2.13 11.24
CA LEU A 562 -12.56 2.53 12.46
C LEU A 562 -11.09 2.84 12.18
N LYS A 563 -10.40 1.99 11.42
CA LYS A 563 -9.00 2.22 11.11
C LYS A 563 -8.79 3.42 10.18
N GLY A 564 -9.69 3.65 9.22
CA GLY A 564 -9.71 4.87 8.41
C GLY A 564 -9.78 6.12 9.28
N SER A 565 -10.75 6.17 10.21
CA SER A 565 -10.90 7.29 11.15
C SER A 565 -9.69 7.44 12.09
N MET A 566 -9.14 6.34 12.61
CA MET A 566 -7.93 6.38 13.46
C MET A 566 -6.71 6.94 12.72
N LEU A 567 -6.51 6.55 11.46
CA LEU A 567 -5.42 7.08 10.63
C LEU A 567 -5.59 8.58 10.35
N ILE A 568 -6.82 9.04 10.10
CA ILE A 568 -7.12 10.46 9.90
C ILE A 568 -6.84 11.26 11.17
N GLU A 569 -7.22 10.77 12.35
CA GLU A 569 -6.90 11.41 13.63
C GLU A 569 -5.39 11.49 13.86
N GLU A 570 -4.65 10.43 13.56
CA GLU A 570 -3.19 10.40 13.67
C GLU A 570 -2.53 11.42 12.74
N ILE A 571 -2.94 11.47 11.47
CA ILE A 571 -2.47 12.46 10.49
C ILE A 571 -2.76 13.89 10.96
N ARG A 572 -3.97 14.16 11.48
CA ARG A 572 -4.34 15.48 12.03
C ARG A 572 -3.43 15.86 13.20
N LYS A 573 -3.18 14.94 14.13
CA LYS A 573 -2.30 15.16 15.28
C LYS A 573 -0.85 15.42 14.86
N GLN A 574 -0.33 14.66 13.90
CA GLN A 574 1.01 14.87 13.34
C GLN A 574 1.11 16.23 12.64
N ALA A 575 0.09 16.61 11.85
CA ALA A 575 0.04 17.91 11.18
C ALA A 575 0.02 19.09 12.18
N GLU A 576 -0.72 18.97 13.28
CA GLU A 576 -0.72 19.98 14.34
C GLU A 576 0.64 20.10 15.04
N ASN A 577 1.28 18.97 15.34
CA ASN A 577 2.62 18.96 15.94
C ASN A 577 3.65 19.59 15.01
N LEU A 578 3.64 19.20 13.73
CA LEU A 578 4.51 19.78 12.72
C LEU A 578 4.26 21.30 12.57
N LYS A 579 3.00 21.74 12.60
CA LYS A 579 2.65 23.17 12.56
C LYS A 579 3.22 23.94 13.76
N LYS A 580 3.18 23.36 14.97
CA LYS A 580 3.78 23.95 16.17
C LYS A 580 5.30 24.05 16.04
N GLU A 581 5.96 22.98 15.56
CA GLU A 581 7.40 22.94 15.34
C GLU A 581 7.87 23.95 14.29
N VAL A 582 7.19 24.00 13.14
CA VAL A 582 7.46 24.99 12.07
C VAL A 582 7.30 26.42 12.60
N LYS A 583 6.28 26.70 13.41
CA LYS A 583 6.08 28.03 14.01
C LYS A 583 7.21 28.40 14.98
N ALA A 584 7.65 27.46 15.82
CA ALA A 584 8.77 27.67 16.74
C ALA A 584 10.08 27.95 15.97
N ARG A 585 10.38 27.13 14.95
CA ARG A 585 11.59 27.29 14.14
C ARG A 585 11.58 28.59 13.33
N THR A 586 10.42 28.99 12.82
CA THR A 586 10.26 30.27 12.11
C THR A 586 10.53 31.47 13.02
N ALA A 587 10.07 31.44 14.28
CA ALA A 587 10.34 32.50 15.26
C ALA A 587 11.83 32.60 15.58
N GLU A 588 12.50 31.47 15.80
CA GLU A 588 13.96 31.40 16.03
C GLU A 588 14.75 31.95 14.84
N LEU A 589 14.42 31.53 13.62
CA LEU A 589 15.05 32.02 12.39
C LEU A 589 14.85 33.53 12.22
N THR A 590 13.66 34.04 12.54
CA THR A 590 13.37 35.48 12.46
C THR A 590 14.22 36.28 13.47
N ALA A 591 14.37 35.79 14.70
CA ALA A 591 15.22 36.40 15.71
C ALA A 591 16.71 36.39 15.30
N THR A 592 17.21 35.26 14.78
CA THR A 592 18.58 35.15 14.26
C THR A 592 18.81 36.07 13.07
N ASN A 593 17.87 36.15 12.13
CA ASN A 593 17.96 37.07 10.99
C ASN A 593 18.01 38.54 11.43
N LEU A 594 17.22 38.93 12.45
CA LEU A 594 17.27 40.28 13.01
C LEU A 594 18.63 40.57 13.67
N LYS A 595 19.21 39.60 14.40
CA LYS A 595 20.53 39.73 15.00
C LYS A 595 21.63 39.86 13.94
N LEU A 596 21.62 38.99 12.93
CA LEU A 596 22.56 39.04 11.80
C LEU A 596 22.46 40.36 11.04
N LYS A 597 21.23 40.87 10.81
CA LYS A 597 21.03 42.17 10.16
C LYS A 597 21.67 43.32 10.95
N LYS A 598 21.52 43.33 12.28
CA LYS A 598 22.19 44.30 13.16
C LYS A 598 23.72 44.18 13.11
N GLU A 599 24.26 42.97 13.13
CA GLU A 599 25.71 42.74 13.02
C GLU A 599 26.28 43.20 11.67
N ILE A 600 25.56 42.93 10.57
CA ILE A 600 25.93 43.38 9.23
C ILE A 600 25.92 44.90 9.14
N GLU A 601 24.90 45.58 9.68
CA GLU A 601 24.86 47.04 9.74
C GLU A 601 26.02 47.62 10.58
N GLY A 602 26.35 46.97 11.71
CA GLY A 602 27.51 47.32 12.53
C GLY A 602 28.83 47.21 11.74
N LYS A 603 29.07 46.08 11.07
CA LYS A 603 30.26 45.88 10.23
C LYS A 603 30.36 46.90 9.10
N LYS A 604 29.26 47.22 8.42
CA LYS A 604 29.24 48.24 7.35
C LYS A 604 29.62 49.64 7.86
N LYS A 605 29.18 50.02 9.06
CA LYS A 605 29.58 51.31 9.69
C LYS A 605 31.08 51.34 9.97
N ILE A 606 31.64 50.26 10.51
CA ILE A 606 33.08 50.14 10.78
C ILE A 606 33.88 50.22 9.48
N GLU A 607 33.48 49.49 8.44
CA GLU A 607 34.16 49.49 7.14
C GLU A 607 34.20 50.90 6.52
N LYS A 608 33.09 51.65 6.58
CA LYS A 608 33.04 53.03 6.09
C LYS A 608 33.99 53.95 6.85
N ARG A 609 34.09 53.79 8.18
CA ARG A 609 35.02 54.58 9.02
C ARG A 609 36.47 54.23 8.69
N LEU A 610 36.79 52.95 8.51
CA LEU A 610 38.13 52.49 8.14
C LEU A 610 38.59 53.07 6.80
N LYS A 611 37.74 53.08 5.77
CA LYS A 611 38.05 53.68 4.47
C LYS A 611 38.41 55.16 4.59
N LYS A 612 37.71 55.93 5.43
CA LYS A 612 38.00 57.35 5.65
C LYS A 612 39.36 57.57 6.31
N VAL A 613 39.69 56.77 7.32
CA VAL A 613 40.98 56.86 8.04
C VAL A 613 42.16 56.53 7.13
N LEU A 614 42.03 55.50 6.28
CA LEU A 614 43.07 55.12 5.32
C LEU A 614 43.40 56.24 4.33
N GLU A 615 42.38 56.96 3.86
CA GLU A 615 42.54 58.08 2.92
C GLU A 615 43.27 59.28 3.57
N GLU A 616 42.94 59.62 4.81
CA GLU A 616 43.61 60.68 5.58
C GLU A 616 45.08 60.33 5.85
N LEU A 617 45.37 59.07 6.19
CA LEU A 617 46.72 58.58 6.40
C LEU A 617 47.58 58.73 5.13
N ARG A 618 47.02 58.36 3.97
CA ARG A 618 47.71 58.46 2.68
C ARG A 618 48.13 59.89 2.36
N LYS A 619 47.20 60.85 2.49
CA LYS A 619 47.46 62.29 2.25
C LYS A 619 48.53 62.85 3.17
N THR A 620 48.51 62.43 4.44
CA THR A 620 49.49 62.87 5.43
C THR A 620 50.90 62.39 5.06
N ASN A 621 51.02 61.15 4.60
CA ASN A 621 52.30 60.56 4.23
C ASN A 621 52.93 61.25 3.01
N GLU A 622 52.12 61.57 1.99
CA GLU A 622 52.58 62.32 0.80
C GLU A 622 53.06 63.75 1.14
N ARG A 623 52.49 64.37 2.18
CA ARG A 623 52.93 65.70 2.64
C ARG A 623 54.30 65.64 3.32
N LEU A 624 54.49 64.67 4.21
CA LEU A 624 55.76 64.47 4.93
C LEU A 624 56.92 64.18 3.96
N HIS A 625 56.65 63.40 2.91
CA HIS A 625 57.67 63.08 1.91
C HIS A 625 58.20 64.32 1.19
N ARG A 626 57.32 65.24 0.75
CA ARG A 626 57.72 66.50 0.07
C ARG A 626 58.55 67.43 0.96
N GLN A 627 58.21 67.53 2.24
CA GLN A 627 58.93 68.38 3.20
C GLN A 627 60.37 67.90 3.47
N THR A 628 60.70 66.65 3.15
CA THR A 628 62.01 66.08 3.49
C THR A 628 63.05 66.30 2.38
N ILE A 629 62.64 66.41 1.11
CA ILE A 629 63.56 66.34 -0.05
C ILE A 629 63.65 67.61 -0.91
N GLN A 630 62.79 68.62 -0.67
CA GLN A 630 62.80 69.90 -1.42
C GLN A 630 63.36 71.06 -0.58
N ASP A 631 63.92 72.07 -1.25
CA ASP A 631 64.34 73.34 -0.67
C ASP A 631 63.13 74.27 -0.55
N GLU A 632 62.82 74.74 0.66
CA GLU A 632 61.61 75.54 0.93
C GLU A 632 61.61 76.88 0.18
N MET A 633 62.79 77.43 -0.10
CA MET A 633 62.91 78.75 -0.73
C MET A 633 62.76 78.69 -2.24
N THR A 634 63.37 77.71 -2.90
CA THR A 634 63.47 77.63 -4.36
C THR A 634 62.57 76.58 -5.01
N GLY A 635 62.06 75.61 -4.24
CA GLY A 635 61.27 74.49 -4.75
C GLY A 635 62.07 73.46 -5.55
N LEU A 636 63.39 73.62 -5.64
CA LEU A 636 64.33 72.63 -6.19
C LEU A 636 64.56 71.52 -5.16
N TYR A 637 65.25 70.44 -5.54
CA TYR A 637 65.68 69.45 -4.53
C TYR A 637 66.68 70.09 -3.56
N ASN A 638 66.50 69.86 -2.26
CA ASN A 638 67.52 70.24 -1.29
C ASN A 638 68.74 69.31 -1.42
N ARG A 639 69.84 69.62 -0.72
CA ARG A 639 71.04 68.78 -0.72
C ARG A 639 70.76 67.28 -0.52
N ARG A 640 69.87 66.92 0.40
CA ARG A 640 69.53 65.50 0.66
C ARG A 640 68.75 64.90 -0.52
N GLY A 641 67.77 65.60 -1.05
CA GLY A 641 66.98 65.17 -2.21
C GLY A 641 67.84 64.99 -3.46
N PHE A 642 68.74 65.94 -3.72
CA PHE A 642 69.63 65.88 -4.88
C PHE A 642 70.62 64.71 -4.77
N ILE A 643 71.28 64.52 -3.62
CA ILE A 643 72.21 63.39 -3.41
C ILE A 643 71.48 62.06 -3.58
N LEU A 644 70.30 61.90 -2.97
CA LEU A 644 69.53 60.66 -3.09
C LEU A 644 69.20 60.31 -4.54
N LEU A 645 68.69 61.28 -5.31
CA LEU A 645 68.29 61.06 -6.69
C LEU A 645 69.49 60.91 -7.63
N SER A 646 70.54 61.69 -7.43
CA SER A 646 71.77 61.60 -8.22
C SER A 646 72.54 60.30 -7.97
N GLU A 647 72.59 59.79 -6.73
CA GLU A 647 73.14 58.46 -6.44
C GLU A 647 72.36 57.34 -7.11
N GLN A 648 71.02 57.42 -7.08
CA GLN A 648 70.17 56.45 -7.76
C GLN A 648 70.43 56.46 -9.27
N HIS A 649 70.51 57.64 -9.88
CA HIS A 649 70.84 57.75 -11.29
C HIS A 649 72.25 57.29 -11.61
N TYR A 650 73.25 57.63 -10.79
CA TYR A 650 74.63 57.16 -10.92
C TYR A 650 74.70 55.63 -10.96
N LYS A 651 74.03 54.95 -10.04
CA LYS A 651 73.97 53.48 -10.00
C LYS A 651 73.34 52.90 -11.27
N TYR A 652 72.28 53.53 -11.76
CA TYR A 652 71.64 53.17 -13.03
C TYR A 652 72.56 53.38 -14.23
N ALA A 653 73.13 54.58 -14.37
CA ALA A 653 73.98 54.97 -15.50
C ALA A 653 75.24 54.10 -15.59
N LYS A 654 75.89 53.83 -14.45
CA LYS A 654 77.02 52.89 -14.35
C LYS A 654 76.65 51.48 -14.82
N ARG A 655 75.48 50.97 -14.46
CA ARG A 655 75.00 49.64 -14.89
C ARG A 655 74.61 49.60 -16.36
N ALA A 656 73.94 50.64 -16.84
CA ALA A 656 73.43 50.75 -18.20
C ALA A 656 74.48 51.25 -19.21
N LYS A 657 75.70 51.56 -18.75
CA LYS A 657 76.78 52.21 -19.51
C LYS A 657 76.30 53.48 -20.23
N LYS A 658 75.48 54.26 -19.53
CA LYS A 658 74.94 55.55 -19.99
C LYS A 658 75.79 56.69 -19.45
N ASN A 659 75.88 57.74 -20.25
CA ASN A 659 76.61 58.95 -19.91
C ASN A 659 75.67 59.94 -19.25
N PHE A 660 76.21 60.80 -18.39
CA PHE A 660 75.47 61.95 -17.88
C PHE A 660 76.44 63.10 -17.62
N LEU A 661 75.88 64.30 -17.49
CA LEU A 661 76.64 65.51 -17.20
C LEU A 661 76.25 66.03 -15.83
N LEU A 662 77.23 66.20 -14.95
CA LEU A 662 77.06 66.90 -13.68
C LEU A 662 77.50 68.34 -13.87
N ILE A 663 76.65 69.27 -13.46
CA ILE A 663 76.89 70.70 -13.59
C ILE A 663 76.84 71.30 -12.20
N PHE A 664 77.88 72.05 -11.85
CA PHE A 664 77.99 72.84 -10.65
C PHE A 664 77.83 74.30 -11.02
N CYS A 665 76.92 74.98 -10.36
CA CYS A 665 76.57 76.35 -10.66
C CYS A 665 76.65 77.17 -9.38
N ASP A 666 77.28 78.34 -9.44
CA ASP A 666 77.39 79.24 -8.29
C ASP A 666 76.99 80.65 -8.71
N MET A 667 76.03 81.22 -7.99
CA MET A 667 75.52 82.55 -8.30
C MET A 667 76.55 83.61 -7.92
N ASP A 668 77.01 84.35 -8.93
CA ASP A 668 78.05 85.35 -8.72
C ASP A 668 77.51 86.53 -7.88
N GLU A 669 78.36 87.06 -7.01
CA GLU A 669 78.13 88.31 -6.25
C GLU A 669 76.90 88.34 -5.32
N LEU A 670 76.34 87.19 -4.91
CA LEU A 670 75.20 87.15 -3.97
C LEU A 670 75.43 87.98 -2.70
N LYS A 671 76.64 87.90 -2.14
CA LYS A 671 77.00 88.69 -0.95
C LYS A 671 76.91 90.20 -1.21
N LYS A 672 77.38 90.69 -2.37
CA LYS A 672 77.24 92.11 -2.74
C LYS A 672 75.78 92.51 -2.90
N ILE A 673 74.97 91.64 -3.52
CA ILE A 673 73.51 91.88 -3.67
C ILE A 673 72.85 92.00 -2.28
N ASN A 674 73.18 91.08 -1.37
CA ASN A 674 72.68 91.11 0.01
C ASN A 674 73.13 92.35 0.76
N ASP A 675 74.41 92.69 0.69
CA ASP A 675 75.01 93.80 1.44
C ASP A 675 74.51 95.17 0.95
N GLN A 676 74.23 95.32 -0.35
CA GLN A 676 73.79 96.59 -0.95
C GLN A 676 72.27 96.76 -1.06
N PHE A 677 71.51 95.68 -1.26
CA PHE A 677 70.07 95.74 -1.54
C PHE A 677 69.20 94.95 -0.53
N GLY A 678 69.82 94.29 0.44
CA GLY A 678 69.17 93.55 1.53
C GLY A 678 68.80 92.10 1.18
N HIS A 679 68.66 91.28 2.23
CA HIS A 679 68.39 89.84 2.11
C HIS A 679 67.14 89.48 1.31
N LYS A 680 66.11 90.33 1.29
CA LYS A 680 64.90 90.08 0.47
C LYS A 680 65.21 90.08 -1.03
N GLU A 681 66.15 90.92 -1.47
CA GLU A 681 66.59 90.92 -2.87
C GLU A 681 67.57 89.79 -3.16
N GLY A 682 68.37 89.36 -2.18
CA GLY A 682 69.13 88.10 -2.28
C GLY A 682 68.23 86.87 -2.44
N ASP A 683 67.16 86.77 -1.66
CA ASP A 683 66.15 85.71 -1.78
C ASP A 683 65.47 85.75 -3.16
N PHE A 684 65.18 86.95 -3.67
CA PHE A 684 64.65 87.11 -5.03
C PHE A 684 65.65 86.63 -6.09
N ALA A 685 66.92 87.02 -5.97
CA ALA A 685 67.99 86.58 -6.86
C ALA A 685 68.12 85.05 -6.86
N LEU A 686 68.13 84.42 -5.69
CA LEU A 686 68.18 82.96 -5.53
C LEU A 686 66.97 82.24 -6.13
N LYS A 687 65.75 82.70 -5.83
CA LYS A 687 64.51 82.15 -6.42
C LYS A 687 64.50 82.30 -7.94
N LYS A 688 65.00 83.43 -8.44
CA LYS A 688 65.03 83.67 -9.86
C LYS A 688 66.09 82.82 -10.55
N THR A 689 67.29 82.71 -10.00
CA THR A 689 68.33 81.79 -10.45
C THR A 689 67.82 80.35 -10.52
N ALA A 690 67.15 79.86 -9.47
CA ALA A 690 66.51 78.55 -9.47
C ALA A 690 65.48 78.38 -10.59
N SER A 691 64.65 79.41 -10.81
CA SER A 691 63.67 79.42 -11.91
C SER A 691 64.37 79.41 -13.28
N LEU A 692 65.42 80.20 -13.49
CA LEU A 692 66.16 80.25 -14.75
C LEU A 692 66.84 78.91 -15.05
N LEU A 693 67.44 78.28 -14.03
CA LEU A 693 67.99 76.93 -14.15
C LEU A 693 66.89 75.94 -14.51
N LYS A 694 65.74 75.96 -13.83
CA LYS A 694 64.61 75.06 -14.16
C LYS A 694 64.11 75.18 -15.60
N HIS A 695 64.12 76.38 -16.19
CA HIS A 695 63.76 76.59 -17.60
C HIS A 695 64.90 76.23 -18.58
N SER A 696 66.13 76.10 -18.09
CA SER A 696 67.31 75.71 -18.88
C SER A 696 67.42 74.20 -19.09
N PHE A 697 66.72 73.39 -18.29
CA PHE A 697 66.81 71.93 -18.28
C PHE A 697 65.45 71.25 -18.46
N ARG A 698 65.44 69.94 -18.67
CA ARG A 698 64.22 69.14 -18.87
C ARG A 698 63.61 68.74 -17.52
N ASP A 699 62.33 68.38 -17.50
CA ASP A 699 61.65 67.91 -16.28
C ASP A 699 62.26 66.63 -15.69
N VAL A 700 62.96 65.84 -16.52
CA VAL A 700 63.68 64.62 -16.10
C VAL A 700 65.05 64.90 -15.49
N ASP A 701 65.62 66.08 -15.73
CA ASP A 701 66.92 66.47 -15.17
C ASP A 701 66.76 66.82 -13.69
N ILE A 702 67.72 66.39 -12.87
CA ILE A 702 67.65 66.60 -11.43
C ILE A 702 68.31 67.94 -11.15
N ILE A 703 67.57 68.87 -10.56
CA ILE A 703 68.06 70.20 -10.22
C ILE A 703 67.99 70.38 -8.71
N GLY A 704 69.13 70.69 -8.10
CA GLY A 704 69.27 70.85 -6.66
C GLY A 704 69.89 72.19 -6.26
N ARG A 705 69.54 72.66 -5.06
CA ARG A 705 70.27 73.72 -4.35
C ARG A 705 70.99 73.07 -3.17
N LEU A 706 72.32 73.13 -3.17
CA LEU A 706 73.14 72.48 -2.14
C LEU A 706 73.25 73.32 -0.87
N GLY A 707 73.19 74.65 -1.02
CA GLY A 707 73.18 75.64 0.06
C GLY A 707 73.59 77.01 -0.49
N GLY A 708 73.26 78.10 0.22
CA GLY A 708 73.71 79.44 -0.18
C GLY A 708 73.37 79.81 -1.63
N ASP A 709 74.38 80.18 -2.39
CA ASP A 709 74.44 80.48 -3.83
C ASP A 709 74.76 79.27 -4.73
N GLU A 710 74.95 78.07 -4.15
CA GLU A 710 75.35 76.86 -4.87
C GLU A 710 74.15 76.05 -5.36
N PHE A 711 74.13 75.83 -6.67
CA PHE A 711 73.18 75.00 -7.40
C PHE A 711 73.90 73.89 -8.13
N THR A 712 73.17 72.82 -8.39
CA THR A 712 73.69 71.70 -9.17
C THR A 712 72.62 71.12 -10.06
N VAL A 713 73.05 70.61 -11.20
CA VAL A 713 72.19 69.96 -12.18
C VAL A 713 72.83 68.65 -12.59
N LEU A 714 72.06 67.57 -12.54
CA LEU A 714 72.42 66.31 -13.18
C LEU A 714 71.55 66.17 -14.44
N VAL A 715 72.20 66.30 -15.59
CA VAL A 715 71.58 66.16 -16.91
C VAL A 715 71.59 64.70 -17.31
N MET A 716 70.40 64.15 -17.48
CA MET A 716 70.22 62.74 -17.82
C MET A 716 70.62 62.52 -19.29
N ASP A 717 71.36 61.45 -19.58
CA ASP A 717 71.85 61.11 -20.94
C ASP A 717 72.70 62.21 -21.62
N GLY A 718 73.34 63.09 -20.84
CA GLY A 718 74.17 64.18 -21.37
C GLY A 718 75.47 63.72 -22.06
N ASN A 719 75.90 64.45 -23.08
CA ASN A 719 77.14 64.21 -23.82
C ASN A 719 78.20 65.29 -23.53
N ILE A 720 79.49 64.93 -23.55
CA ILE A 720 80.60 65.87 -23.32
C ILE A 720 80.62 67.03 -24.34
N ASN A 721 80.19 66.77 -25.57
CA ASN A 721 80.11 67.80 -26.63
C ASN A 721 78.97 68.81 -26.41
N GLU A 722 78.05 68.56 -25.47
CA GLU A 722 76.94 69.47 -25.15
C GLU A 722 77.30 70.49 -24.07
N LYS A 723 78.52 70.43 -23.51
CA LYS A 723 79.01 71.38 -22.50
C LYS A 723 78.81 72.83 -22.93
N ASP A 724 79.27 73.18 -24.13
CA ASP A 724 79.15 74.55 -24.66
C ASP A 724 77.69 74.91 -24.94
N PHE A 725 76.88 73.95 -25.39
CA PHE A 725 75.44 74.15 -25.58
C PHE A 725 74.73 74.52 -24.27
N TYR A 726 74.97 73.77 -23.19
CA TYR A 726 74.37 74.05 -21.89
C TYR A 726 74.91 75.36 -21.29
N LYS A 727 76.19 75.65 -21.47
CA LYS A 727 76.80 76.92 -21.06
C LYS A 727 76.12 78.10 -21.76
N SER A 728 76.03 78.07 -23.09
CA SER A 728 75.35 79.11 -23.89
C SER A 728 73.87 79.22 -23.54
N ARG A 729 73.16 78.10 -23.34
CA ARG A 729 71.74 78.11 -22.98
C ARG A 729 71.49 78.76 -21.63
N ILE A 730 72.31 78.46 -20.62
CA ILE A 730 72.21 79.12 -19.31
C ILE A 730 72.53 80.60 -19.45
N SER A 731 73.65 80.95 -20.09
CA SER A 731 74.04 82.35 -20.31
C SER A 731 72.94 83.16 -21.00
N GLU A 732 72.32 82.62 -22.05
CA GLU A 732 71.22 83.27 -22.77
C GLU A 732 70.00 83.53 -21.87
N GLN A 733 69.65 82.60 -20.97
CA GLN A 733 68.55 82.80 -20.02
C GLN A 733 68.85 83.93 -19.03
N PHE A 734 70.09 84.01 -18.53
CA PHE A 734 70.52 85.09 -17.64
C PHE A 734 70.59 86.43 -18.38
N GLU A 735 71.11 86.47 -19.61
CA GLU A 735 71.15 87.67 -20.45
C GLU A 735 69.75 88.18 -20.79
N ARG A 736 68.85 87.29 -21.25
CA ARG A 736 67.45 87.64 -21.51
C ARG A 736 66.75 88.18 -20.26
N PHE A 737 67.03 87.58 -19.09
CA PHE A 737 66.50 88.08 -17.83
C PHE A 737 67.04 89.48 -17.52
N ASN A 738 68.35 89.69 -17.57
CA ASN A 738 68.99 90.99 -17.27
C ASN A 738 68.59 92.09 -18.27
N ALA A 739 68.38 91.76 -19.54
CA ALA A 739 67.91 92.69 -20.56
C ALA A 739 66.45 93.12 -20.33
N ARG A 740 65.60 92.17 -19.90
CA ARG A 740 64.16 92.40 -19.67
C ARG A 740 63.88 93.06 -18.32
N PHE A 741 64.62 92.69 -17.28
CA PHE A 741 64.43 93.18 -15.93
C PHE A 741 65.64 94.04 -15.55
N LYS A 742 65.48 95.37 -15.66
CA LYS A 742 66.50 96.38 -15.31
C LYS A 742 66.67 96.53 -13.79
N LYS A 743 67.08 95.45 -13.12
CA LYS A 743 67.49 95.49 -11.71
C LYS A 743 68.78 96.30 -11.57
N PRO A 744 69.05 96.90 -10.39
CA PRO A 744 70.27 97.68 -10.15
C PRO A 744 71.56 96.83 -10.13
N TYR A 745 71.42 95.51 -10.21
CA TYR A 745 72.49 94.51 -10.34
C TYR A 745 72.18 93.58 -11.51
N LYS A 746 73.22 92.95 -12.08
CA LYS A 746 73.05 91.89 -13.09
C LYS A 746 73.17 90.53 -12.39
N LEU A 747 72.28 89.60 -12.72
CA LEU A 747 72.46 88.21 -12.30
C LEU A 747 73.45 87.54 -13.24
N SER A 748 74.47 86.91 -12.68
CA SER A 748 75.35 85.99 -13.42
C SER A 748 75.61 84.75 -12.57
N ILE A 749 76.01 83.68 -13.26
CA ILE A 749 76.29 82.40 -12.64
C ILE A 749 77.57 81.84 -13.23
N SER A 750 78.47 81.36 -12.37
CA SER A 750 79.64 80.60 -12.75
C SER A 750 79.30 79.13 -12.82
N ILE A 751 79.87 78.42 -13.79
CA ILE A 751 79.46 77.06 -14.14
C ILE A 751 80.69 76.20 -14.32
N GLY A 752 80.72 75.06 -13.63
CA GLY A 752 81.68 73.98 -13.83
C GLY A 752 80.99 72.71 -14.26
N PHE A 753 81.61 71.96 -15.18
CA PHE A 753 81.06 70.73 -15.72
C PHE A 753 81.93 69.53 -15.33
N ALA A 754 81.29 68.38 -15.10
CA ALA A 754 81.94 67.08 -15.03
C ALA A 754 81.18 66.05 -15.85
N PHE A 755 81.89 65.42 -16.77
CA PHE A 755 81.33 64.38 -17.62
C PHE A 755 81.53 63.00 -16.99
N PHE A 756 80.44 62.23 -16.89
CA PHE A 756 80.50 60.83 -16.56
C PHE A 756 80.44 59.98 -17.83
N ASP A 757 81.52 59.26 -18.11
CA ASP A 757 81.57 58.24 -19.13
C ASP A 757 81.09 56.90 -18.55
N GLY A 758 79.95 56.41 -19.03
CA GLY A 758 79.40 55.11 -18.63
C GLY A 758 80.27 53.92 -19.04
N GLN A 759 81.20 54.09 -19.97
CA GLN A 759 82.18 53.06 -20.35
C GLN A 759 83.42 53.05 -19.46
N ASN A 760 83.84 54.21 -18.94
CA ASN A 760 84.94 54.38 -18.00
C ASN A 760 84.49 55.15 -16.73
N PRO A 761 83.73 54.50 -15.84
CA PRO A 761 83.02 55.19 -14.77
C PRO A 761 83.94 55.70 -13.66
N LYS A 762 83.92 57.01 -13.42
CA LYS A 762 84.49 57.63 -12.20
C LYS A 762 83.57 57.43 -10.99
N THR A 763 84.08 57.66 -9.78
CA THR A 763 83.22 57.72 -8.57
C THR A 763 82.41 59.01 -8.58
N MET A 764 81.25 59.00 -7.91
CA MET A 764 80.41 60.20 -7.80
C MET A 764 81.19 61.36 -7.13
N ASP A 765 81.95 61.09 -6.07
CA ASP A 765 82.79 62.08 -5.40
C ASP A 765 83.86 62.69 -6.33
N ALA A 766 84.42 61.88 -7.23
CA ALA A 766 85.37 62.37 -8.22
C ALA A 766 84.69 63.30 -9.25
N LEU A 767 83.46 63.01 -9.69
CA LEU A 767 82.70 63.90 -10.56
C LEU A 767 82.35 65.22 -9.89
N PHE A 768 81.94 65.17 -8.62
CA PHE A 768 81.70 66.37 -7.81
C PHE A 768 82.98 67.21 -7.71
N SER A 769 84.12 66.59 -7.43
CA SER A 769 85.41 67.29 -7.36
C SER A 769 85.85 67.86 -8.71
N ASP A 770 85.62 67.15 -9.82
CA ASP A 770 85.96 67.61 -11.16
C ASP A 770 85.12 68.84 -11.56
N ALA A 771 83.80 68.82 -11.27
CA ALA A 771 82.90 69.94 -11.58
C ALA A 771 83.24 71.18 -10.74
N ASP A 772 83.58 70.99 -9.46
CA ASP A 772 83.97 72.06 -8.55
C ASP A 772 85.30 72.73 -8.96
N LYS A 773 86.29 71.94 -9.37
CA LYS A 773 87.55 72.46 -9.93
C LYS A 773 87.30 73.28 -11.19
N GLU A 774 86.43 72.81 -12.07
CA GLU A 774 86.10 73.53 -13.30
C GLU A 774 85.35 74.85 -13.00
N LEU A 775 84.46 74.84 -12.01
CA LEU A 775 83.77 76.02 -11.52
C LEU A 775 84.76 77.06 -10.96
N TYR A 776 85.77 76.60 -10.21
CA TYR A 776 86.82 77.48 -9.69
C TYR A 776 87.64 78.14 -10.79
N ILE A 777 87.98 77.39 -11.86
CA ILE A 777 88.66 77.92 -13.04
C ILE A 777 87.79 78.99 -13.73
N GLU A 778 86.51 78.71 -13.94
CA GLU A 778 85.57 79.66 -14.56
C GLU A 778 85.43 80.96 -13.74
N LYS A 779 85.37 80.85 -12.41
CA LYS A 779 85.34 82.01 -11.52
C LYS A 779 86.61 82.87 -11.64
N ALA A 780 87.78 82.23 -11.69
CA ALA A 780 89.06 82.93 -11.87
C ALA A 780 89.16 83.63 -13.23
N ASP A 781 88.71 82.98 -14.30
CA ASP A 781 88.70 83.54 -15.67
C ASP A 781 87.76 84.73 -15.80
N LYS A 782 86.57 84.70 -15.17
CA LYS A 782 85.66 85.85 -15.13
C LYS A 782 86.23 87.01 -14.34
N HIS A 783 86.94 86.75 -13.23
CA HIS A 783 87.54 87.80 -12.42
C HIS A 783 88.68 88.53 -13.15
N ASN A 784 89.37 87.85 -14.09
CA ASN A 784 90.41 88.45 -14.94
C ASN A 784 89.85 89.17 -16.19
N ARG A 785 88.57 89.00 -16.53
CA ARG A 785 87.88 89.65 -17.69
C ARG A 785 86.89 90.74 -17.29
N ALA A 786 86.64 90.91 -15.98
CA ALA A 786 85.74 91.90 -15.37
C ALA A 786 86.56 93.04 -14.76
#